data_AF-A0A0K8Q0F7-F1
#
_entry.id   AF-A0A0K8Q0F7-F1
#
_cell.length_a   1.000
_cell.length_b   1.000
_cell.length_c   1.000
_cell.angle_alpha   90.00
_cell.angle_beta   90.00
_cell.angle_gamma   90.00
#
_symmetry.space_group_name_H-M   'P 1'
#
loop_
_entity.id
_entity.type
_entity.pdbx_description
1 polymer ?
#
loop_
_entity_poly.entity_id
_entity_poly.type
_entity_poly.pdbx_seq_one_letter_code
_entity_poly.pdbx_strand_id
1 'polypeptide(L)'
;MSEVTGANPEDAGIIEIRVHGIGNKELLDAVGHPSFERLNPATEVATSPHVPSHVVRIVNWSRSNKAFTKGFFWYVALPFTLVNVVGYMRPAEGTKRIFPFCGTLAGMVLTAAQIAWGILFVETVLAFLPVGDGEKGWGHFIPLGVSLLMALIMIYRAKKITHVNDVRDPGPSLSILVLNVATAIATGLTLKPGYEDGVVQYLAQNVWFMDTFRQLSPNPMLFWVVSTTLAVYIIAGILLACQAFVNLRSLRNKSDPISQNEVLEQPILGGLADGGEIVGRQDTKAPTSFAMAALVLIASIVLMHTLGSLLRIAVSDLMWIIRAIFFNGNPVSIPVSQATFFASLDEPDIRQIKLVDVLPIYGVGLFALFIICWTIFASQAYRLDSGRWPISSIDRAMLQHVRISFAGRLIPRVTTAFFVLSLGIICVVSLLIVRAKPESGIVDTLMTVSHFLAYALVFSAALGQFPQITEKTGLVADVIGFWPIRNHPLAGISYRRRVVAGILMEISRYPNKTVVLVGHSQGSVICAWLVRRRKLPISKDNLHLVTCGSPLVTLYQTFFPAYFTEECFKEVSGRVGSWNNFWRPTDPIATPIPHAVNVMVGDPGPDDVLERHSNYWTAKQQVQCIDRIGRIEAELESQRPRQTRRAATGRGSLSFIQVIRTFHFFLSRRA
;
A
#
# COMPACT_ATOMS: atom_id res chain seq x y z
N MET A 1 -44.64 -21.43 28.22
CA MET A 1 -43.94 -22.71 28.43
C MET A 1 -43.14 -22.98 27.16
N SER A 2 -41.83 -22.81 27.06
CA SER A 2 -40.73 -22.70 28.02
C SER A 2 -40.30 -21.27 28.32
N GLU A 3 -40.03 -21.00 29.60
CA GLU A 3 -39.40 -19.76 30.06
C GLU A 3 -37.97 -19.69 29.53
N VAL A 4 -37.69 -18.63 28.76
CA VAL A 4 -36.34 -18.18 28.44
C VAL A 4 -35.70 -17.75 29.74
N THR A 5 -34.86 -18.61 30.32
CA THR A 5 -33.96 -18.22 31.40
C THR A 5 -33.04 -17.11 30.85
N GLY A 6 -33.14 -15.92 31.44
CA GLY A 6 -32.37 -14.73 31.08
C GLY A 6 -30.88 -14.84 31.44
N ALA A 7 -30.18 -15.82 30.88
CA ALA A 7 -28.73 -15.80 30.79
C ALA A 7 -28.36 -14.82 29.67
N ASN A 8 -27.47 -13.86 29.95
CA ASN A 8 -26.93 -13.01 28.90
C ASN A 8 -26.21 -13.95 27.90
N PRO A 9 -26.42 -13.87 26.58
CA PRO A 9 -25.71 -14.73 25.61
C PRO A 9 -24.17 -14.69 25.73
N GLU A 10 -23.61 -13.69 26.42
CA GLU A 10 -22.19 -13.59 26.78
C GLU A 10 -21.75 -14.50 27.98
N ASP A 11 -22.69 -15.09 28.71
CA ASP A 11 -22.43 -15.83 29.94
C ASP A 11 -21.96 -17.28 29.72
N ALA A 12 -22.18 -17.87 28.54
CA ALA A 12 -21.80 -19.25 28.21
C ALA A 12 -21.09 -19.35 26.84
N GLY A 13 -19.91 -19.99 26.81
CA GLY A 13 -19.18 -20.28 25.58
C GLY A 13 -18.01 -19.34 25.26
N ILE A 14 -17.41 -19.58 24.09
CA ILE A 14 -16.27 -18.83 23.56
C ILE A 14 -16.73 -17.50 22.95
N ILE A 15 -15.80 -16.54 22.86
CA ILE A 15 -16.00 -15.27 22.15
C ILE A 15 -15.20 -15.31 20.85
N GLU A 16 -15.88 -15.32 19.71
CA GLU A 16 -15.24 -15.25 18.40
C GLU A 16 -15.12 -13.80 17.94
N ILE A 17 -13.90 -13.31 17.74
CA ILE A 17 -13.64 -11.96 17.23
C ILE A 17 -13.16 -12.06 15.78
N ARG A 18 -14.02 -11.68 14.83
CA ARG A 18 -13.72 -11.67 13.39
C ARG A 18 -13.13 -10.33 12.96
N VAL A 19 -11.93 -10.37 12.41
CA VAL A 19 -11.22 -9.23 11.82
C VAL A 19 -11.14 -9.44 10.32
N HIS A 20 -11.99 -8.72 9.58
CA HIS A 20 -12.12 -8.90 8.14
C HIS A 20 -10.92 -8.36 7.35
N GLY A 21 -10.82 -8.74 6.08
CA GLY A 21 -9.83 -8.26 5.12
C GLY A 21 -10.08 -6.85 4.57
N ILE A 22 -9.35 -6.49 3.52
CA ILE A 22 -9.45 -5.19 2.85
C ILE A 22 -10.76 -5.09 2.04
N GLY A 23 -11.28 -3.87 1.87
CA GLY A 23 -12.28 -3.55 0.84
C GLY A 23 -13.58 -2.95 1.36
N ASN A 24 -14.48 -2.63 0.42
CA ASN A 24 -15.84 -2.15 0.66
C ASN A 24 -16.77 -3.26 1.23
N LYS A 25 -16.24 -4.19 2.01
CA LYS A 25 -17.04 -5.26 2.60
C LYS A 25 -18.11 -4.68 3.53
N GLU A 26 -19.34 -5.19 3.42
CA GLU A 26 -20.36 -4.90 4.41
C GLU A 26 -19.99 -5.59 5.72
N LEU A 27 -20.48 -5.05 6.85
CA LEU A 27 -20.14 -5.58 8.17
C LEU A 27 -20.53 -7.07 8.27
N LEU A 28 -21.61 -7.42 7.59
CA LEU A 28 -22.19 -8.76 7.57
C LEU A 28 -21.50 -9.71 6.57
N ASP A 29 -20.61 -9.24 5.71
CA ASP A 29 -19.82 -10.13 4.83
C ASP A 29 -18.94 -11.09 5.66
N ALA A 30 -18.59 -10.69 6.88
CA ALA A 30 -17.86 -11.53 7.83
C ALA A 30 -18.74 -12.62 8.48
N VAL A 31 -20.07 -12.59 8.29
CA VAL A 31 -20.98 -13.69 8.68
C VAL A 31 -20.91 -14.83 7.66
N GLY A 32 -20.65 -14.50 6.39
CA GLY A 32 -20.61 -15.46 5.29
C GLY A 32 -21.56 -15.07 4.17
N HIS A 33 -21.33 -15.62 2.98
CA HIS A 33 -22.24 -15.45 1.85
C HIS A 33 -23.37 -16.47 1.95
N PRO A 34 -24.62 -16.11 1.59
CA PRO A 34 -25.69 -17.09 1.44
C PRO A 34 -25.35 -18.07 0.30
N SER A 35 -25.82 -19.30 0.42
CA SER A 35 -25.75 -20.26 -0.68
C SER A 35 -27.00 -20.12 -1.53
N PHE A 36 -26.83 -20.07 -2.86
CA PHE A 36 -27.93 -19.96 -3.79
C PHE A 36 -28.19 -21.31 -4.44
N GLU A 37 -29.46 -21.71 -4.46
CA GLU A 37 -29.94 -22.87 -5.20
C GLU A 37 -30.86 -22.39 -6.30
N ARG A 38 -30.49 -22.66 -7.55
CA ARG A 38 -31.33 -22.30 -8.69
C ARG A 38 -32.38 -23.38 -8.91
N LEU A 39 -33.63 -23.05 -8.58
CA LEU A 39 -34.75 -23.97 -8.76
C LEU A 39 -35.14 -24.12 -10.24
N ASN A 40 -35.03 -23.04 -11.02
CA ASN A 40 -35.31 -23.02 -12.45
C ASN A 40 -34.64 -21.81 -13.14
N PRO A 41 -34.71 -21.65 -14.48
CA PRO A 41 -34.06 -20.53 -15.18
C PRO A 41 -34.48 -19.12 -14.73
N ALA A 42 -35.64 -18.96 -14.10
CA ALA A 42 -36.17 -17.67 -13.65
C ALA A 42 -36.19 -17.50 -12.12
N THR A 43 -35.77 -18.50 -11.33
CA THR A 43 -35.94 -18.48 -9.87
C THR A 43 -34.75 -19.10 -9.15
N GLU A 44 -34.24 -18.36 -8.16
CA GLU A 44 -33.19 -18.77 -7.24
C GLU A 44 -33.70 -18.61 -5.81
N VAL A 45 -33.35 -19.55 -4.94
CA VAL A 45 -33.60 -19.49 -3.50
C VAL A 45 -32.27 -19.38 -2.79
N ALA A 46 -32.21 -18.50 -1.79
CA ALA A 46 -31.02 -18.31 -0.97
C ALA A 46 -31.21 -18.97 0.40
N THR A 47 -30.24 -19.78 0.81
CA THR A 47 -30.14 -20.26 2.19
C THR A 47 -29.20 -19.35 2.96
N SER A 48 -29.62 -18.92 4.16
CA SER A 48 -28.81 -18.08 5.03
C SER A 48 -27.45 -18.74 5.32
N PRO A 49 -26.34 -17.96 5.40
CA PRO A 49 -25.07 -18.49 5.88
C PRO A 49 -25.23 -19.07 7.28
N HIS A 50 -24.38 -20.06 7.60
CA HIS A 50 -24.33 -20.64 8.93
C HIS A 50 -23.87 -19.59 9.96
N VAL A 51 -24.73 -19.30 10.93
CA VAL A 51 -24.40 -18.43 12.07
C VAL A 51 -24.03 -19.33 13.25
N PRO A 52 -22.85 -19.17 13.85
CA PRO A 52 -22.45 -19.97 15.00
C PRO A 52 -23.37 -19.74 16.21
N SER A 53 -23.43 -20.74 17.10
CA SER A 53 -24.23 -20.65 18.34
C SER A 53 -23.58 -19.81 19.44
N HIS A 54 -22.27 -19.55 19.35
CA HIS A 54 -21.52 -18.70 20.29
C HIS A 54 -21.50 -17.23 19.86
N VAL A 55 -20.99 -16.36 20.74
CA VAL A 55 -20.94 -14.92 20.49
C VAL A 55 -19.91 -14.60 19.42
N VAL A 56 -20.35 -13.94 18.34
CA VAL A 56 -19.49 -13.44 17.27
C VAL A 56 -19.43 -11.91 17.32
N ARG A 57 -18.21 -11.37 17.35
CA ARG A 57 -17.90 -9.93 17.37
C ARG A 57 -17.15 -9.57 16.10
N ILE A 58 -17.71 -8.69 15.27
CA ILE A 58 -17.11 -8.32 13.99
C ILE A 58 -16.41 -6.97 14.15
N VAL A 59 -15.09 -6.96 13.96
CA VAL A 59 -14.27 -5.75 14.00
C VAL A 59 -14.25 -5.12 12.60
N ASN A 60 -15.03 -4.05 12.43
CA ASN A 60 -14.96 -3.24 11.22
C ASN A 60 -13.85 -2.20 11.31
N TRP A 61 -12.87 -2.29 10.42
CA TRP A 61 -11.78 -1.33 10.34
C TRP A 61 -11.60 -0.69 8.96
N SER A 62 -12.16 -1.29 7.89
CA SER A 62 -12.04 -0.71 6.54
C SER A 62 -12.89 0.54 6.38
N ARG A 63 -14.06 0.64 7.05
CA ARG A 63 -14.88 1.86 7.04
C ARG A 63 -14.19 3.05 7.71
N SER A 64 -13.40 2.81 8.75
CA SER A 64 -12.59 3.83 9.43
C SER A 64 -11.48 4.42 8.54
N ASN A 65 -11.15 3.75 7.42
CA ASN A 65 -10.21 4.24 6.43
C ASN A 65 -10.90 4.99 5.27
N LYS A 66 -12.21 4.78 5.03
CA LYS A 66 -12.93 5.31 3.85
C LYS A 66 -12.86 6.83 3.70
N ALA A 67 -12.94 7.59 4.79
CA ALA A 67 -12.83 9.05 4.73
C ALA A 67 -11.45 9.52 4.21
N PHE A 68 -10.42 8.68 4.36
CA PHE A 68 -9.05 8.98 3.97
C PHE A 68 -8.67 8.29 2.64
N THR A 69 -8.95 6.99 2.46
CA THR A 69 -8.58 6.22 1.24
C THR A 69 -9.52 6.40 0.06
N LYS A 70 -10.76 6.88 0.24
CA LYS A 70 -11.60 7.35 -0.90
C LYS A 70 -11.34 8.81 -1.26
N GLY A 71 -10.64 9.56 -0.40
CA GLY A 71 -10.32 10.95 -0.69
C GLY A 71 -9.32 11.05 -1.82
N PHE A 72 -9.56 11.94 -2.77
CA PHE A 72 -8.60 12.33 -3.82
C PHE A 72 -7.18 12.55 -3.26
N PHE A 73 -7.06 13.11 -2.06
CA PHE A 73 -5.79 13.35 -1.36
C PHE A 73 -4.97 12.08 -1.04
N TRP A 74 -5.58 10.89 -0.97
CA TRP A 74 -4.82 9.65 -0.81
C TRP A 74 -3.96 9.34 -2.04
N TYR A 75 -4.49 9.57 -3.24
CA TYR A 75 -3.75 9.38 -4.49
C TYR A 75 -2.57 10.36 -4.57
N VAL A 76 -2.75 11.60 -4.09
CA VAL A 76 -1.68 12.59 -3.95
C VAL A 76 -0.62 12.16 -2.92
N ALA A 77 -1.03 11.48 -1.85
CA ALA A 77 -0.11 10.96 -0.83
C ALA A 77 0.60 9.66 -1.24
N LEU A 78 0.16 8.98 -2.30
CA LEU A 78 0.62 7.64 -2.65
C LEU A 78 2.13 7.58 -3.01
N PRO A 79 2.70 8.47 -3.83
CA PRO A 79 4.15 8.51 -4.08
C PRO A 79 4.98 8.56 -2.79
N PHE A 80 4.58 9.43 -1.86
CA PHE A 80 5.26 9.60 -0.57
C PHE A 80 5.08 8.36 0.33
N THR A 81 3.94 7.69 0.25
CA THR A 81 3.65 6.48 1.00
C THR A 81 4.49 5.29 0.51
N LEU A 82 4.71 5.20 -0.81
CA LEU A 82 5.62 4.23 -1.41
C LEU A 82 7.07 4.46 -0.93
N VAL A 83 7.57 5.69 -0.99
CA VAL A 83 8.91 6.01 -0.45
C VAL A 83 9.01 5.74 1.06
N ASN A 84 7.93 5.98 1.81
CA ASN A 84 7.87 5.66 3.21
C ASN A 84 8.05 4.16 3.48
N VAL A 85 7.43 3.31 2.66
CA VAL A 85 7.46 1.85 2.86
C VAL A 85 8.83 1.24 2.58
N VAL A 86 9.64 1.86 1.71
CA VAL A 86 11.02 1.41 1.39
C VAL A 86 11.87 1.24 2.65
N GLY A 87 11.69 2.09 3.66
CA GLY A 87 12.40 1.98 4.94
C GLY A 87 12.10 0.72 5.73
N TYR A 88 11.00 0.03 5.42
CA TYR A 88 10.55 -1.22 6.04
C TYR A 88 10.88 -2.47 5.21
N MET A 89 11.26 -2.32 3.94
CA MET A 89 11.57 -3.45 3.04
C MET A 89 12.95 -4.08 3.30
N ARG A 90 13.38 -4.14 4.57
CA ARG A 90 14.72 -4.60 4.96
C ARG A 90 14.81 -6.12 4.94
N PRO A 91 15.98 -6.68 4.57
CA PRO A 91 16.24 -8.10 4.73
C PRO A 91 16.25 -8.52 6.21
N ALA A 92 15.95 -9.78 6.49
CA ALA A 92 15.98 -10.33 7.85
C ALA A 92 17.39 -10.22 8.48
N GLU A 93 18.41 -10.51 7.67
CA GLU A 93 19.84 -10.50 8.01
C GLU A 93 20.62 -9.52 7.13
N GLY A 94 21.80 -9.07 7.60
CA GLY A 94 22.67 -8.16 6.86
C GLY A 94 22.37 -6.67 7.02
N THR A 95 22.79 -5.85 6.06
CA THR A 95 22.82 -4.38 6.16
C THR A 95 21.43 -3.75 6.12
N LYS A 96 20.99 -3.22 7.27
CA LYS A 96 19.64 -2.64 7.46
C LYS A 96 19.54 -1.13 7.25
N ARG A 97 20.69 -0.42 7.18
CA ARG A 97 20.74 1.06 7.16
C ARG A 97 20.55 1.68 5.77
N ILE A 98 20.86 0.95 4.71
CA ILE A 98 20.75 1.46 3.33
C ILE A 98 19.29 1.76 2.93
N PHE A 99 18.33 0.93 3.35
CA PHE A 99 16.90 1.09 3.05
C PHE A 99 16.29 2.41 3.57
N PRO A 100 16.38 2.75 4.87
CA PRO A 100 15.89 4.05 5.34
C PRO A 100 16.69 5.22 4.76
N PHE A 101 17.99 5.05 4.47
CA PHE A 101 18.79 6.09 3.82
C PHE A 101 18.31 6.38 2.40
N CYS A 102 18.19 5.36 1.54
CA CYS A 102 17.64 5.48 0.19
C CYS A 102 16.22 6.02 0.20
N GLY A 103 15.36 5.56 1.13
CA GLY A 103 14.01 6.09 1.29
C GLY A 103 13.99 7.57 1.71
N THR A 104 14.93 8.01 2.56
CA THR A 104 15.04 9.42 2.94
C THR A 104 15.50 10.28 1.77
N LEU A 105 16.54 9.85 1.06
CA LEU A 105 17.07 10.57 -0.10
C LEU A 105 16.03 10.67 -1.23
N ALA A 106 15.35 9.58 -1.54
CA ALA A 106 14.24 9.60 -2.49
C ALA A 106 13.09 10.51 -2.01
N GLY A 107 12.82 10.55 -0.70
CA GLY A 107 11.84 11.45 -0.11
C GLY A 107 12.16 12.93 -0.34
N MET A 108 13.43 13.32 -0.21
CA MET A 108 13.88 14.67 -0.54
C MET A 108 13.68 14.98 -2.02
N VAL A 109 14.02 14.05 -2.91
CA VAL A 109 13.82 14.22 -4.36
C VAL A 109 12.34 14.37 -4.70
N LEU A 110 11.45 13.57 -4.08
CA LEU A 110 10.00 13.71 -4.24
C LEU A 110 9.49 15.06 -3.69
N THR A 111 10.07 15.57 -2.60
CA THR A 111 9.76 16.92 -2.10
C THR A 111 10.13 17.97 -3.13
N ALA A 112 11.34 17.93 -3.68
CA ALA A 112 11.78 18.87 -4.71
C ALA A 112 10.88 18.81 -5.97
N ALA A 113 10.54 17.61 -6.44
CA ALA A 113 9.61 17.41 -7.56
C ALA A 113 8.21 17.97 -7.26
N GLN A 114 7.71 17.78 -6.04
CA GLN A 114 6.41 18.30 -5.63
C GLN A 114 6.37 19.83 -5.57
N ILE A 115 7.46 20.47 -5.12
CA ILE A 115 7.59 21.93 -5.15
C ILE A 115 7.55 22.44 -6.59
N ALA A 116 8.30 21.80 -7.50
CA ALA A 116 8.30 22.18 -8.91
C ALA A 116 6.92 22.11 -9.55
N TRP A 117 6.19 21.00 -9.34
CA TRP A 117 4.79 20.90 -9.77
C TRP A 117 3.89 21.96 -9.12
N GLY A 118 4.09 22.25 -7.83
CA GLY A 118 3.36 23.29 -7.13
C GLY A 118 3.55 24.68 -7.73
N ILE A 119 4.79 25.02 -8.08
CA ILE A 119 5.14 26.28 -8.77
C ILE A 119 4.43 26.32 -10.13
N LEU A 120 4.59 25.25 -10.93
CA LEU A 120 3.96 25.15 -12.24
C LEU A 120 2.43 25.27 -12.15
N PHE A 121 1.78 24.71 -11.14
CA PHE A 121 0.34 24.87 -10.93
C PHE A 121 -0.04 26.32 -10.67
N VAL A 122 0.70 27.01 -9.79
CA VAL A 122 0.42 28.41 -9.46
C VAL A 122 0.61 29.27 -10.70
N GLU A 123 1.72 29.11 -11.42
CA GLU A 123 1.96 29.80 -12.69
C GLU A 123 0.88 29.51 -13.73
N THR A 124 0.44 28.25 -13.83
CA THR A 124 -0.66 27.86 -14.72
C THR A 124 -1.91 28.67 -14.39
N VAL A 125 -2.31 28.76 -13.13
CA VAL A 125 -3.51 29.52 -12.72
C VAL A 125 -3.34 31.01 -12.98
N LEU A 126 -2.19 31.59 -12.61
CA LEU A 126 -1.91 33.02 -12.76
C LEU A 126 -1.92 33.46 -14.22
N ALA A 127 -1.52 32.60 -15.15
CA ALA A 127 -1.52 32.90 -16.58
C ALA A 127 -2.93 33.15 -17.16
N PHE A 128 -3.99 32.75 -16.44
CA PHE A 128 -5.38 33.00 -16.84
C PHE A 128 -6.05 34.15 -16.07
N LEU A 129 -5.38 34.76 -15.06
CA LEU A 129 -5.96 35.87 -14.32
C LEU A 129 -5.82 37.20 -15.07
N PRO A 130 -6.86 38.05 -15.12
CA PRO A 130 -6.84 39.35 -15.77
C PRO A 130 -6.13 40.39 -14.89
N VAL A 131 -4.83 40.21 -14.64
CA VAL A 131 -3.98 41.16 -13.90
C VAL A 131 -3.05 41.86 -14.90
N GLY A 132 -2.84 43.17 -14.76
CA GLY A 132 -2.00 43.95 -15.67
C GLY A 132 -0.52 43.56 -15.58
N ASP A 133 0.23 43.64 -16.69
CA ASP A 133 1.60 43.12 -16.80
C ASP A 133 2.61 43.81 -15.86
N GLY A 134 2.38 45.08 -15.51
CA GLY A 134 3.18 45.81 -14.52
C GLY A 134 2.96 45.37 -13.08
N GLU A 135 1.84 44.71 -12.77
CA GLU A 135 1.51 44.22 -11.43
C GLU A 135 1.95 42.76 -11.19
N LYS A 136 2.46 42.06 -12.22
CA LYS A 136 2.88 40.65 -12.16
C LYS A 136 4.29 40.38 -11.60
N GLY A 137 4.96 41.39 -11.04
CA GLY A 137 6.27 41.26 -10.38
C GLY A 137 6.35 40.22 -9.24
N TRP A 138 5.20 39.67 -8.82
CA TRP A 138 5.06 38.58 -7.84
C TRP A 138 5.69 37.25 -8.26
N GLY A 139 5.96 37.03 -9.55
CA GLY A 139 6.52 35.77 -10.06
C GLY A 139 7.77 35.30 -9.30
N HIS A 140 8.64 36.26 -8.92
CA HIS A 140 9.84 36.01 -8.12
C HIS A 140 9.59 35.44 -6.71
N PHE A 141 8.37 35.59 -6.19
CA PHE A 141 7.98 35.11 -4.87
C PHE A 141 7.22 33.77 -4.92
N ILE A 142 6.77 33.32 -6.09
CA ILE A 142 6.00 32.06 -6.23
C ILE A 142 6.79 30.86 -5.69
N PRO A 143 8.06 30.62 -6.08
CA PRO A 143 8.82 29.46 -5.60
C PRO A 143 8.95 29.42 -4.07
N LEU A 144 9.26 30.56 -3.46
CA LEU A 144 9.38 30.67 -2.01
C LEU A 144 8.02 30.52 -1.32
N GLY A 145 6.96 31.11 -1.87
CA GLY A 145 5.59 31.00 -1.33
C GLY A 145 5.09 29.56 -1.33
N VAL A 146 5.23 28.84 -2.46
CA VAL A 146 4.88 27.42 -2.58
C VAL A 146 5.70 26.56 -1.60
N SER A 147 6.99 26.86 -1.47
CA SER A 147 7.89 26.13 -0.57
C SER A 147 7.57 26.34 0.90
N LEU A 148 7.28 27.58 1.31
CA LEU A 148 6.83 27.91 2.66
C LEU A 148 5.49 27.25 2.98
N LEU A 149 4.53 27.29 2.05
CA LEU A 149 3.25 26.61 2.21
C LEU A 149 3.44 25.11 2.39
N MET A 150 4.28 24.48 1.57
CA MET A 150 4.56 23.05 1.70
C MET A 150 5.25 22.70 3.02
N ALA A 151 6.22 23.51 3.46
CA ALA A 151 6.87 23.34 4.76
C ALA A 151 5.86 23.45 5.92
N LEU A 152 4.96 24.43 5.88
CA LEU A 152 3.87 24.58 6.85
C LEU A 152 2.93 23.37 6.84
N ILE A 153 2.58 22.84 5.67
CA ILE A 153 1.76 21.62 5.55
C ILE A 153 2.48 20.43 6.20
N MET A 154 3.80 20.25 5.95
CA MET A 154 4.57 19.17 6.56
C MET A 154 4.60 19.27 8.09
N ILE A 155 4.84 20.47 8.63
CA ILE A 155 4.85 20.75 10.09
C ILE A 155 3.47 20.51 10.70
N TYR A 156 2.42 21.06 10.08
CA TYR A 156 1.03 20.87 10.50
C TYR A 156 0.67 19.39 10.51
N ARG A 157 1.02 18.65 9.46
CA ARG A 157 0.75 17.21 9.38
C ARG A 157 1.51 16.45 10.45
N ALA A 158 2.79 16.73 10.68
CA ALA A 158 3.56 16.08 11.74
C ALA A 158 2.89 16.26 13.11
N LYS A 159 2.44 17.48 13.44
CA LYS A 159 1.70 17.78 14.67
C LYS A 159 0.31 17.12 14.70
N LYS A 160 -0.42 17.12 13.59
CA LYS A 160 -1.76 16.51 13.51
C LYS A 160 -1.69 14.99 13.69
N ILE A 161 -0.72 14.32 13.09
CA ILE A 161 -0.49 12.88 13.22
C ILE A 161 -0.25 12.49 14.69
N THR A 162 0.46 13.32 15.45
CA THR A 162 0.68 13.07 16.89
C THR A 162 -0.59 13.19 17.73
N HIS A 163 -1.57 14.01 17.31
CA HIS A 163 -2.77 14.33 18.11
C HIS A 163 -4.05 13.60 17.69
N VAL A 164 -4.26 13.31 16.40
CA VAL A 164 -5.58 12.87 15.86
C VAL A 164 -6.00 11.44 16.25
N ASN A 165 -5.23 10.70 17.03
CA ASN A 165 -5.45 9.26 17.17
C ASN A 165 -5.63 8.72 18.60
N ASP A 166 -5.62 9.53 19.68
CA ASP A 166 -5.61 9.13 21.12
C ASP A 166 -4.55 8.07 21.54
N VAL A 167 -3.80 7.55 20.57
CA VAL A 167 -2.70 6.60 20.66
C VAL A 167 -1.51 7.31 20.00
N ARG A 168 -0.57 7.84 20.80
CA ARG A 168 0.61 8.61 20.32
C ARG A 168 1.37 7.86 19.23
N ASP A 169 1.15 8.18 17.95
CA ASP A 169 2.06 7.82 16.86
C ASP A 169 3.18 8.89 16.83
N PRO A 170 4.47 8.54 16.99
CA PRO A 170 5.55 9.53 17.02
C PRO A 170 5.68 10.32 15.72
N GLY A 171 4.97 9.94 14.65
CA GLY A 171 5.05 10.60 13.36
C GLY A 171 6.43 10.41 12.71
N PRO A 172 6.77 11.19 11.67
CA PRO A 172 8.12 11.22 11.14
C PRO A 172 9.09 11.68 12.24
N SER A 173 10.32 11.14 12.26
CA SER A 173 11.33 11.64 13.19
C SER A 173 11.64 13.12 12.92
N LEU A 174 12.02 13.87 13.96
CA LEU A 174 12.34 15.29 13.83
C LEU A 174 13.40 15.54 12.73
N SER A 175 14.42 14.68 12.64
CA SER A 175 15.45 14.76 11.59
C SER A 175 14.88 14.66 10.18
N ILE A 176 13.91 13.77 9.96
CA ILE A 176 13.28 13.55 8.65
C ILE A 176 12.38 14.73 8.30
N LEU A 177 11.64 15.27 9.28
CA LEU A 177 10.86 16.48 9.08
C LEU A 177 11.75 17.67 8.73
N VAL A 178 12.80 17.92 9.51
CA VAL A 178 13.76 19.01 9.27
C VAL A 178 14.40 18.89 7.90
N LEU A 179 14.81 17.69 7.49
CA LEU A 179 15.45 17.48 6.20
C LEU A 179 14.51 17.79 5.03
N ASN A 180 13.26 17.31 5.06
CA ASN A 180 12.30 17.60 3.99
C ASN A 180 11.85 19.07 3.99
N VAL A 181 11.69 19.69 5.15
CA VAL A 181 11.42 21.14 5.25
C VAL A 181 12.59 21.94 4.67
N ALA A 182 13.83 21.60 5.05
CA ALA A 182 15.02 22.24 4.50
C ALA A 182 15.14 22.03 2.99
N THR A 183 14.82 20.83 2.49
CA THR A 183 14.74 20.57 1.04
C THR A 183 13.70 21.43 0.36
N ALA A 184 12.49 21.55 0.91
CA ALA A 184 11.45 22.40 0.33
C ALA A 184 11.92 23.86 0.22
N ILE A 185 12.47 24.44 1.29
CA ILE A 185 12.97 25.81 1.29
C ILE A 185 14.16 25.99 0.34
N ALA A 186 15.12 25.07 0.37
CA ALA A 186 16.27 25.10 -0.55
C ALA A 186 15.82 25.04 -2.02
N THR A 187 14.87 24.15 -2.34
CA THR A 187 14.30 24.05 -3.69
C THR A 187 13.63 25.36 -4.11
N GLY A 188 12.81 25.97 -3.26
CA GLY A 188 12.21 27.28 -3.55
C GLY A 188 13.21 28.40 -3.78
N LEU A 189 14.32 28.40 -3.02
CA LEU A 189 15.40 29.38 -3.20
C LEU A 189 16.16 29.15 -4.52
N THR A 190 16.37 27.90 -4.93
CA THR A 190 17.06 27.57 -6.19
C THR A 190 16.21 27.84 -7.43
N LEU A 191 14.89 27.70 -7.34
CA LEU A 191 13.95 27.85 -8.46
C LEU A 191 13.44 29.29 -8.65
N LYS A 192 14.12 30.27 -8.05
CA LYS A 192 13.76 31.68 -8.23
C LYS A 192 13.96 32.08 -9.72
N PRO A 193 13.01 32.79 -10.35
CA PRO A 193 13.17 33.29 -11.72
C PRO A 193 14.51 34.04 -11.89
N GLY A 194 15.23 33.73 -12.97
CA GLY A 194 16.59 34.24 -13.25
C GLY A 194 17.74 33.59 -12.46
N TYR A 195 17.45 32.84 -11.37
CA TYR A 195 18.45 32.06 -10.63
C TYR A 195 18.65 30.65 -11.23
N GLU A 196 17.62 30.13 -11.91
CA GLU A 196 17.72 28.88 -12.68
C GLU A 196 18.79 28.97 -13.75
N ASP A 197 18.89 30.09 -14.48
CA ASP A 197 19.98 30.28 -15.45
C ASP A 197 21.34 30.15 -14.77
N GLY A 198 21.53 30.70 -13.58
CA GLY A 198 22.78 30.57 -12.83
C GLY A 198 23.09 29.14 -12.38
N VAL A 199 22.12 28.41 -11.82
CA VAL A 199 22.32 27.03 -11.34
C VAL A 199 22.44 26.04 -12.50
N VAL A 200 21.58 26.16 -13.51
CA VAL A 200 21.62 25.32 -14.71
C VAL A 200 22.88 25.62 -15.52
N GLN A 201 23.32 26.87 -15.61
CA GLN A 201 24.60 27.23 -16.23
C GLN A 201 25.79 26.73 -15.42
N TYR A 202 25.75 26.85 -14.10
CA TYR A 202 26.78 26.26 -13.23
C TYR A 202 26.85 24.74 -13.38
N LEU A 203 25.71 24.04 -13.40
CA LEU A 203 25.68 22.59 -13.61
C LEU A 203 26.12 22.22 -15.03
N ALA A 204 25.70 22.96 -16.05
CA ALA A 204 26.15 22.76 -17.43
C ALA A 204 27.66 22.93 -17.58
N GLN A 205 28.25 23.91 -16.88
CA GLN A 205 29.69 24.16 -16.89
C GLN A 205 30.49 23.11 -16.12
N ASN A 206 29.93 22.53 -15.04
CA ASN A 206 30.67 21.65 -14.13
C ASN A 206 30.32 20.16 -14.26
N VAL A 207 29.24 19.82 -14.95
CA VAL A 207 28.80 18.43 -15.16
C VAL A 207 28.74 18.16 -16.66
N TRP A 208 29.66 17.33 -17.15
CA TRP A 208 29.97 17.18 -18.58
C TRP A 208 28.79 16.85 -19.51
N PHE A 209 27.72 16.23 -19.02
CA PHE A 209 26.53 15.92 -19.82
C PHE A 209 25.38 16.93 -19.64
N MET A 210 25.46 17.83 -18.66
CA MET A 210 24.38 18.78 -18.37
C MET A 210 24.30 19.90 -19.41
N ASP A 211 25.40 20.29 -20.04
CA ASP A 211 25.37 21.25 -21.16
C ASP A 211 24.65 20.65 -22.37
N THR A 212 25.01 19.42 -22.75
CA THR A 212 24.30 18.64 -23.76
C THR A 212 22.81 18.49 -23.39
N PHE A 213 22.50 18.20 -22.14
CA PHE A 213 21.11 18.01 -21.70
C PHE A 213 20.31 19.32 -21.69
N ARG A 214 20.92 20.45 -21.29
CA ARG A 214 20.31 21.79 -21.39
C ARG A 214 20.02 22.17 -22.84
N GLN A 215 20.97 21.91 -23.74
CA GLN A 215 20.81 22.15 -25.17
C GLN A 215 19.72 21.25 -25.78
N LEU A 216 19.54 20.04 -25.24
CA LEU A 216 18.50 19.11 -25.68
C LEU A 216 17.10 19.48 -25.12
N SER A 217 16.98 19.91 -23.87
CA SER A 217 15.68 20.20 -23.23
C SER A 217 15.57 21.68 -22.82
N PRO A 218 15.17 22.59 -23.73
CA PRO A 218 14.94 24.00 -23.42
C PRO A 218 13.80 24.24 -22.41
N ASN A 219 12.94 23.24 -22.16
CA ASN A 219 11.88 23.35 -21.15
C ASN A 219 12.43 23.10 -19.73
N PRO A 220 12.42 24.12 -18.84
CA PRO A 220 12.98 24.02 -17.48
C PRO A 220 12.25 22.99 -16.61
N MET A 221 10.92 22.85 -16.76
CA MET A 221 10.16 21.85 -16.02
C MET A 221 10.49 20.43 -16.49
N LEU A 222 10.65 20.21 -17.80
CA LEU A 222 11.02 18.90 -18.33
C LEU A 222 12.42 18.49 -17.89
N PHE A 223 13.37 19.44 -17.91
CA PHE A 223 14.71 19.25 -17.34
C PHE A 223 14.62 18.79 -15.87
N TRP A 224 13.72 19.41 -15.10
CA TRP A 224 13.49 19.05 -13.70
C TRP A 224 12.88 17.67 -13.53
N VAL A 225 11.84 17.33 -14.30
CA VAL A 225 11.22 16.00 -14.30
C VAL A 225 12.26 14.91 -14.59
N VAL A 226 13.10 15.11 -15.61
CA VAL A 226 14.14 14.15 -15.97
C VAL A 226 15.21 14.06 -14.88
N SER A 227 15.64 15.20 -14.33
CA SER A 227 16.66 15.24 -13.27
C SER A 227 16.21 14.51 -12.00
N THR A 228 14.98 14.77 -11.53
CA THR A 228 14.43 14.08 -10.35
C THR A 228 14.16 12.59 -10.63
N THR A 229 13.72 12.25 -11.85
CA THR A 229 13.57 10.85 -12.28
C THR A 229 14.90 10.13 -12.26
N LEU A 230 15.94 10.70 -12.88
CA LEU A 230 17.28 10.12 -12.94
C LEU A 230 17.87 9.96 -11.53
N ALA A 231 17.69 10.95 -10.65
CA ALA A 231 18.13 10.87 -9.26
C ALA A 231 17.51 9.67 -8.52
N VAL A 232 16.19 9.46 -8.65
CA VAL A 232 15.53 8.28 -8.05
C VAL A 232 15.98 6.97 -8.71
N TYR A 233 16.19 6.97 -10.02
CA TYR A 233 16.72 5.81 -10.75
C TYR A 233 18.15 5.46 -10.30
N ILE A 234 19.01 6.43 -10.01
CA ILE A 234 20.34 6.18 -9.44
C ILE A 234 20.20 5.51 -8.06
N ILE A 235 19.30 5.99 -7.20
CA ILE A 235 19.04 5.38 -5.89
C ILE A 235 18.53 3.94 -6.05
N ALA A 236 17.62 3.70 -6.98
CA ALA A 236 17.13 2.36 -7.32
C ALA A 236 18.26 1.47 -7.86
N GLY A 237 19.14 2.01 -8.71
CA GLY A 237 20.31 1.35 -9.24
C GLY A 237 21.30 0.93 -8.16
N ILE A 238 21.52 1.77 -7.14
CA ILE A 238 22.36 1.42 -5.97
C ILE A 238 21.78 0.21 -5.23
N LEU A 239 20.46 0.15 -5.04
CA LEU A 239 19.80 -1.01 -4.42
C LEU A 239 19.95 -2.27 -5.28
N LEU A 240 19.80 -2.17 -6.60
CA LEU A 240 20.01 -3.29 -7.52
C LEU A 240 21.48 -3.72 -7.60
N ALA A 241 22.44 -2.80 -7.47
CA ALA A 241 23.85 -3.14 -7.38
C ALA A 241 24.16 -3.89 -6.08
N CYS A 242 23.57 -3.45 -4.95
CA CYS A 242 23.65 -4.16 -3.68
C CYS A 242 23.04 -5.57 -3.78
N GLN A 243 21.91 -5.72 -4.48
CA GLN A 243 21.30 -7.01 -4.78
C GLN A 243 22.28 -7.93 -5.53
N ALA A 244 22.89 -7.43 -6.60
CA ALA A 244 23.85 -8.19 -7.40
C ALA A 244 25.07 -8.59 -6.56
N PHE A 245 25.59 -7.69 -5.74
CA PHE A 245 26.71 -7.97 -4.83
C PHE A 245 26.40 -9.06 -3.81
N VAL A 246 25.20 -9.02 -3.19
CA VAL A 246 24.76 -10.06 -2.24
C VAL A 246 24.62 -11.41 -2.96
N ASN A 247 24.07 -11.43 -4.17
CA ASN A 247 23.96 -12.65 -4.97
C ASN A 247 25.34 -13.24 -5.31
N LEU A 248 26.30 -12.42 -5.75
CA LEU A 248 27.66 -12.86 -6.06
C LEU A 248 28.37 -13.44 -4.83
N ARG A 249 28.23 -12.79 -3.67
CA ARG A 249 28.79 -13.30 -2.41
C ARG A 249 28.17 -14.64 -2.00
N SER A 250 26.86 -14.80 -2.19
CA SER A 250 26.18 -16.06 -1.92
C SER A 250 26.65 -17.20 -2.82
N LEU A 251 26.98 -16.92 -4.09
CA LEU A 251 27.53 -17.92 -5.01
C LEU A 251 28.94 -18.34 -4.60
N ARG A 252 29.80 -17.39 -4.21
CA ARG A 252 31.16 -17.65 -3.74
C ARG A 252 31.22 -18.48 -2.45
N ASN A 253 30.22 -18.34 -1.57
CA ASN A 253 30.16 -19.14 -0.34
C ASN A 253 29.60 -20.56 -0.57
N LYS A 254 28.96 -20.84 -1.71
CA LYS A 254 28.41 -22.17 -2.04
C LYS A 254 29.39 -23.08 -2.77
N SER A 255 30.56 -22.58 -3.16
CA SER A 255 31.61 -23.38 -3.82
C SER A 255 32.38 -24.32 -2.87
N ASP A 256 31.94 -24.51 -1.62
CA ASP A 256 32.42 -25.61 -0.77
C ASP A 256 31.77 -26.94 -1.22
N PRO A 257 32.57 -27.99 -1.49
CA PRO A 257 32.14 -29.18 -2.26
C PRO A 257 31.17 -30.14 -1.55
N ILE A 258 30.66 -29.82 -0.36
CA ILE A 258 29.82 -30.74 0.44
C ILE A 258 28.30 -30.53 0.20
N SER A 259 27.86 -29.50 -0.53
CA SER A 259 26.43 -29.15 -0.67
C SER A 259 25.80 -29.37 -2.06
N GLN A 260 26.43 -30.17 -2.94
CA GLN A 260 25.99 -30.35 -4.34
C GLN A 260 25.01 -31.52 -4.59
N ASN A 261 24.45 -32.16 -3.57
CA ASN A 261 23.43 -33.19 -3.79
C ASN A 261 22.01 -32.58 -3.82
N GLU A 262 21.33 -32.85 -4.95
CA GLU A 262 19.89 -32.74 -5.22
C GLU A 262 19.26 -31.34 -5.36
N VAL A 263 19.30 -30.79 -6.59
CA VAL A 263 18.20 -29.95 -7.10
C VAL A 263 17.22 -30.89 -7.80
N LEU A 264 16.39 -31.59 -7.02
CA LEU A 264 15.25 -32.33 -7.55
C LEU A 264 14.19 -31.32 -8.01
N GLU A 265 13.82 -31.37 -9.30
CA GLU A 265 12.63 -30.71 -9.82
C GLU A 265 11.40 -31.34 -9.17
N GLN A 266 10.99 -30.84 -8.00
CA GLN A 266 9.78 -31.32 -7.34
C GLN A 266 8.54 -30.54 -7.81
N PRO A 267 7.45 -31.24 -8.20
CA PRO A 267 6.17 -30.60 -8.49
C PRO A 267 5.68 -29.80 -7.28
N ILE A 268 5.29 -28.55 -7.53
CA ILE A 268 5.12 -27.54 -6.47
C ILE A 268 3.71 -27.59 -5.84
N LEU A 269 2.78 -28.25 -6.50
CA LEU A 269 1.49 -28.70 -5.96
C LEU A 269 1.18 -30.06 -6.59
N GLY A 270 0.57 -30.97 -5.80
CA GLY A 270 0.02 -32.22 -6.33
C GLY A 270 -0.95 -31.97 -7.49
N GLY A 271 -1.13 -32.98 -8.34
CA GLY A 271 -1.77 -32.90 -9.66
C GLY A 271 -2.97 -31.95 -9.75
N LEU A 272 -3.05 -31.23 -10.87
CA LEU A 272 -4.21 -30.43 -11.24
C LEU A 272 -5.48 -31.30 -11.19
N ALA A 273 -6.64 -30.66 -11.00
CA ALA A 273 -7.94 -31.36 -10.96
C ALA A 273 -8.15 -32.29 -12.18
N ASP A 274 -7.53 -31.98 -13.32
CA ASP A 274 -7.61 -32.74 -14.58
C ASP A 274 -6.31 -33.50 -14.96
N GLY A 275 -5.39 -33.73 -14.03
CA GLY A 275 -4.22 -34.62 -14.23
C GLY A 275 -2.99 -34.01 -14.91
N GLY A 276 -2.92 -32.68 -15.06
CA GLY A 276 -1.66 -32.00 -15.43
C GLY A 276 -0.80 -31.63 -14.22
N GLU A 277 0.49 -31.37 -14.42
CA GLU A 277 1.42 -30.96 -13.36
C GLU A 277 1.94 -29.54 -13.57
N ILE A 278 2.08 -28.78 -12.47
CA ILE A 278 2.81 -27.51 -12.47
C ILE A 278 4.23 -27.80 -12.00
N VAL A 279 5.16 -27.93 -12.95
CA VAL A 279 6.58 -28.09 -12.68
C VAL A 279 7.20 -26.71 -12.48
N GLY A 280 7.83 -26.49 -11.33
CA GLY A 280 8.54 -25.24 -11.05
C GLY A 280 9.97 -25.50 -10.58
N ARG A 281 10.89 -24.69 -11.09
CA ARG A 281 12.32 -24.82 -10.76
C ARG A 281 12.61 -24.30 -9.35
N GLN A 282 13.19 -25.13 -8.49
CA GLN A 282 13.70 -24.70 -7.17
C GLN A 282 15.07 -24.02 -7.32
N ASP A 283 15.10 -22.69 -7.23
CA ASP A 283 16.32 -21.93 -7.02
C ASP A 283 16.33 -21.34 -5.59
N THR A 284 17.51 -21.25 -4.99
CA THR A 284 17.72 -20.79 -3.61
C THR A 284 17.16 -19.39 -3.31
N LYS A 285 16.79 -19.13 -2.05
CA LYS A 285 16.21 -17.86 -1.54
C LYS A 285 17.07 -16.65 -1.91
N ALA A 286 16.82 -16.03 -3.08
CA ALA A 286 17.44 -14.77 -3.44
C ALA A 286 16.91 -13.64 -2.52
N PRO A 287 17.74 -12.65 -2.14
CA PRO A 287 17.27 -11.47 -1.46
C PRO A 287 16.23 -10.77 -2.35
N THR A 288 15.01 -10.59 -1.85
CA THR A 288 13.90 -9.96 -2.60
C THR A 288 13.77 -8.47 -2.29
N SER A 289 14.23 -8.11 -1.09
CA SER A 289 14.13 -6.81 -0.45
C SER A 289 14.66 -5.65 -1.30
N PHE A 290 15.88 -5.78 -1.84
CA PHE A 290 16.51 -4.68 -2.58
C PHE A 290 15.80 -4.41 -3.91
N ALA A 291 15.48 -5.47 -4.66
CA ALA A 291 14.73 -5.35 -5.90
C ALA A 291 13.34 -4.76 -5.67
N MET A 292 12.61 -5.19 -4.64
CA MET A 292 11.32 -4.55 -4.31
C MET A 292 11.46 -3.08 -3.93
N ALA A 293 12.45 -2.75 -3.11
CA ALA A 293 12.69 -1.35 -2.75
C ALA A 293 13.00 -0.50 -3.99
N ALA A 294 13.82 -1.00 -4.92
CA ALA A 294 14.10 -0.33 -6.19
C ALA A 294 12.84 -0.13 -7.04
N LEU A 295 12.03 -1.18 -7.21
CA LEU A 295 10.78 -1.12 -7.96
C LEU A 295 9.81 -0.07 -7.39
N VAL A 296 9.68 -0.04 -6.06
CA VAL A 296 8.80 0.88 -5.34
C VAL A 296 9.28 2.33 -5.48
N LEU A 297 10.60 2.56 -5.47
CA LEU A 297 11.17 3.88 -5.73
C LEU A 297 10.87 4.35 -7.16
N ILE A 298 11.08 3.50 -8.17
CA ILE A 298 10.76 3.81 -9.56
C ILE A 298 9.26 4.12 -9.71
N ALA A 299 8.39 3.27 -9.15
CA ALA A 299 6.95 3.49 -9.18
C ALA A 299 6.55 4.81 -8.50
N SER A 300 7.22 5.19 -7.41
CA SER A 300 6.92 6.43 -6.68
C SER A 300 7.20 7.69 -7.51
N ILE A 301 8.34 7.78 -8.21
CA ILE A 301 8.70 8.97 -8.98
C ILE A 301 7.91 9.07 -10.29
N VAL A 302 7.64 7.92 -10.93
CA VAL A 302 6.77 7.86 -12.11
C VAL A 302 5.37 8.34 -11.73
N LEU A 303 4.81 7.84 -10.62
CA LEU A 303 3.51 8.28 -10.14
C LEU A 303 3.50 9.77 -9.76
N MET A 304 4.56 10.29 -9.15
CA MET A 304 4.70 11.72 -8.83
C MET A 304 4.57 12.59 -10.07
N HIS A 305 5.31 12.29 -11.13
CA HIS A 305 5.29 13.07 -12.36
C HIS A 305 4.03 12.86 -13.20
N THR A 306 3.52 11.64 -13.28
CA THR A 306 2.24 11.36 -13.95
C THR A 306 1.09 12.08 -13.24
N LEU A 307 1.00 12.01 -11.91
CA LEU A 307 -0.05 12.70 -11.17
C LEU A 307 0.09 14.22 -11.26
N GLY A 308 1.31 14.75 -11.14
CA GLY A 308 1.57 16.18 -11.29
C GLY A 308 1.09 16.70 -12.65
N SER A 309 1.43 15.98 -13.72
CA SER A 309 0.99 16.31 -15.08
C SER A 309 -0.52 16.23 -15.25
N LEU A 310 -1.16 15.15 -14.77
CA LEU A 310 -2.61 14.98 -14.80
C LEU A 310 -3.35 16.13 -14.11
N LEU A 311 -2.85 16.56 -12.95
CA LEU A 311 -3.43 17.69 -12.22
C LEU A 311 -3.21 19.01 -12.95
N ARG A 312 -2.09 19.17 -13.65
CA ARG A 312 -1.79 20.38 -14.43
C ARG A 312 -2.77 20.51 -15.57
N ILE A 313 -2.97 19.41 -16.32
CA ILE A 313 -3.94 19.31 -17.41
C ILE A 313 -5.33 19.70 -16.88
N ALA A 314 -5.78 19.03 -15.81
CA ALA A 314 -7.10 19.30 -15.23
C ALA A 314 -7.28 20.77 -14.79
N VAL A 315 -6.26 21.37 -14.16
CA VAL A 315 -6.28 22.79 -13.77
C VAL A 315 -6.28 23.71 -14.99
N SER A 316 -5.41 23.46 -15.96
CA SER A 316 -5.31 24.23 -17.20
C SER A 316 -6.65 24.25 -17.94
N ASP A 317 -7.27 23.09 -18.12
CA ASP A 317 -8.54 22.95 -18.84
C ASP A 317 -9.69 23.59 -18.06
N LEU A 318 -9.71 23.45 -16.73
CA LEU A 318 -10.67 24.14 -15.88
C LEU A 318 -10.54 25.67 -16.01
N MET A 319 -9.31 26.19 -16.02
CA MET A 319 -9.08 27.63 -16.18
C MET A 319 -9.53 28.12 -17.55
N TRP A 320 -9.35 27.34 -18.62
CA TRP A 320 -9.92 27.63 -19.93
C TRP A 320 -11.45 27.71 -19.91
N ILE A 321 -12.11 26.77 -19.24
CA ILE A 321 -13.59 26.76 -19.10
C ILE A 321 -14.06 27.99 -18.32
N ILE A 322 -13.47 28.25 -17.14
CA ILE A 322 -13.81 29.41 -16.30
C ILE A 322 -13.64 30.69 -17.13
N ARG A 323 -12.54 30.81 -17.88
CA ARG A 323 -12.31 31.97 -18.73
C ARG A 323 -13.36 32.12 -19.82
N ALA A 324 -13.66 31.05 -20.55
CA ALA A 324 -14.67 31.09 -21.61
C ALA A 324 -16.05 31.55 -21.10
N ILE A 325 -16.35 31.32 -19.81
CA ILE A 325 -17.60 31.71 -19.17
C ILE A 325 -17.55 33.14 -18.62
N PHE A 326 -16.45 33.53 -17.96
CA PHE A 326 -16.39 34.74 -17.11
C PHE A 326 -15.55 35.89 -17.69
N PHE A 327 -14.67 35.65 -18.66
CA PHE A 327 -13.72 36.65 -19.16
C PHE A 327 -13.77 36.78 -20.70
N ASN A 328 -14.19 37.94 -21.21
CA ASN A 328 -14.14 38.30 -22.63
C ASN A 328 -12.78 38.92 -23.00
N GLY A 329 -11.77 38.11 -23.35
CA GLY A 329 -10.47 38.61 -23.83
C GLY A 329 -9.41 37.54 -24.09
N ASN A 330 -8.35 37.87 -24.85
CA ASN A 330 -7.20 37.00 -25.16
C ASN A 330 -6.31 36.73 -23.93
N PRO A 331 -5.61 35.58 -23.85
CA PRO A 331 -4.71 35.27 -22.73
C PRO A 331 -3.70 36.37 -22.47
N VAL A 332 -3.46 36.67 -21.19
CA VAL A 332 -2.46 37.66 -20.81
C VAL A 332 -1.15 36.91 -20.62
N SER A 333 -0.16 37.17 -21.46
CA SER A 333 1.16 36.57 -21.34
C SER A 333 1.80 36.93 -19.99
N ILE A 334 2.46 35.96 -19.34
CA ILE A 334 3.39 36.25 -18.24
C ILE A 334 4.75 36.55 -18.92
N PRO A 335 5.38 37.70 -18.67
CA PRO A 335 6.71 37.98 -19.20
C PRO A 335 7.70 36.87 -18.77
N VAL A 336 8.51 36.36 -19.70
CA VAL A 336 9.47 35.26 -19.47
C VAL A 336 10.43 35.53 -18.30
N SER A 337 10.73 36.81 -18.03
CA SER A 337 11.56 37.22 -16.89
C SER A 337 10.92 37.05 -15.51
N GLN A 338 9.62 36.73 -15.43
CA GLN A 338 8.87 36.62 -14.19
C GLN A 338 8.37 35.21 -13.90
N ALA A 339 8.42 34.29 -14.87
CA ALA A 339 8.00 32.90 -14.68
C ALA A 339 9.22 31.99 -14.48
N THR A 340 9.10 31.03 -13.57
CA THR A 340 10.09 29.98 -13.31
C THR A 340 9.98 28.88 -14.37
N PHE A 341 8.77 28.37 -14.65
CA PHE A 341 8.60 27.24 -15.57
C PHE A 341 7.76 27.55 -16.83
N PHE A 342 6.93 28.58 -16.80
CA PHE A 342 6.19 29.06 -17.98
C PHE A 342 7.04 30.00 -18.85
N ALA A 343 7.16 29.71 -20.15
CA ALA A 343 7.46 30.74 -21.16
C ALA A 343 6.13 31.33 -21.68
N SER A 344 6.17 32.52 -22.28
CA SER A 344 5.01 33.33 -22.68
C SER A 344 3.87 32.56 -23.40
N LEU A 345 2.61 32.94 -23.16
CA LEU A 345 1.42 32.39 -23.82
C LEU A 345 1.24 32.82 -25.29
N ASP A 346 2.01 33.80 -25.77
CA ASP A 346 1.87 34.38 -27.12
C ASP A 346 2.98 33.98 -28.11
N GLU A 347 3.91 33.09 -27.73
CA GLU A 347 4.99 32.63 -28.61
C GLU A 347 4.70 31.26 -29.27
N PRO A 348 5.23 30.99 -30.48
CA PRO A 348 5.16 29.69 -31.15
C PRO A 348 5.75 28.51 -30.33
N ASP A 349 6.41 28.79 -29.20
CA ASP A 349 7.00 27.84 -28.25
C ASP A 349 6.02 27.24 -27.21
N ILE A 350 4.71 27.54 -27.29
CA ILE A 350 3.66 26.87 -26.46
C ILE A 350 3.77 25.34 -26.51
N ARG A 351 4.18 24.77 -27.65
CA ARG A 351 4.39 23.32 -27.80
C ARG A 351 5.44 22.79 -26.85
N GLN A 352 6.53 23.53 -26.61
CA GLN A 352 7.61 23.09 -25.73
C GLN A 352 7.15 23.04 -24.27
N ILE A 353 6.35 24.01 -23.82
CA ILE A 353 5.80 24.07 -22.45
C ILE A 353 4.85 22.89 -22.18
N LYS A 354 4.02 22.52 -23.17
CA LYS A 354 3.05 21.42 -23.05
C LYS A 354 3.67 20.03 -23.08
N LEU A 355 4.97 19.86 -23.35
CA LEU A 355 5.62 18.54 -23.40
C LEU A 355 5.47 17.73 -22.11
N VAL A 356 5.36 18.41 -20.97
CA VAL A 356 5.10 17.77 -19.66
C VAL A 356 3.71 17.13 -19.58
N ASP A 357 2.79 17.49 -20.47
CA ASP A 357 1.44 16.92 -20.56
C ASP A 357 1.45 15.53 -21.19
N VAL A 358 2.57 15.06 -21.76
CA VAL A 358 2.74 13.70 -22.30
C VAL A 358 3.07 12.67 -21.20
N LEU A 359 3.48 13.13 -20.01
CA LEU A 359 3.88 12.28 -18.89
C LEU A 359 2.83 11.25 -18.42
N PRO A 360 1.50 11.45 -18.57
CA PRO A 360 0.52 10.43 -18.25
C PRO A 360 0.61 9.20 -19.15
N ILE A 361 0.78 9.40 -20.46
CA ILE A 361 1.02 8.29 -21.40
C ILE A 361 2.32 7.58 -21.08
N TYR A 362 3.37 8.35 -20.79
CA TYR A 362 4.64 7.77 -20.37
C TYR A 362 4.49 6.88 -19.12
N GLY A 363 3.74 7.33 -18.10
CA GLY A 363 3.43 6.55 -16.91
C GLY A 363 2.66 5.26 -17.22
N VAL A 364 1.64 5.33 -18.09
CA VAL A 364 0.89 4.15 -18.56
C VAL A 364 1.80 3.19 -19.33
N GLY A 365 2.67 3.71 -20.20
CA GLY A 365 3.65 2.92 -20.96
C GLY A 365 4.62 2.17 -20.06
N LEU A 366 5.14 2.82 -19.01
CA LEU A 366 5.97 2.14 -18.01
C LEU A 366 5.20 1.08 -17.23
N PHE A 367 3.95 1.34 -16.87
CA PHE A 367 3.12 0.34 -16.19
C PHE A 367 2.87 -0.89 -17.10
N ALA A 368 2.59 -0.66 -18.38
CA ALA A 368 2.45 -1.74 -19.38
C ALA A 368 3.76 -2.52 -19.54
N LEU A 369 4.91 -1.84 -19.59
CA LEU A 369 6.23 -2.47 -19.63
C LEU A 369 6.46 -3.37 -18.42
N PHE A 370 6.12 -2.91 -17.22
CA PHE A 370 6.21 -3.73 -16.01
C PHE A 370 5.36 -5.00 -16.11
N ILE A 371 4.11 -4.89 -16.61
CA ILE A 371 3.22 -6.05 -16.83
C ILE A 371 3.82 -7.02 -17.86
N ILE A 372 4.40 -6.51 -18.94
CA ILE A 372 5.05 -7.32 -19.97
C ILE A 372 6.24 -8.08 -19.36
N CYS A 373 7.15 -7.39 -18.66
CA CYS A 373 8.27 -8.03 -17.97
C CYS A 373 7.77 -9.10 -17.00
N TRP A 374 6.78 -8.77 -16.16
CA TRP A 374 6.18 -9.72 -15.23
C TRP A 374 5.65 -10.97 -15.95
N THR A 375 4.89 -10.79 -17.03
CA THR A 375 4.27 -11.88 -17.78
C THR A 375 5.31 -12.78 -18.43
N ILE A 376 6.36 -12.21 -19.03
CA ILE A 376 7.46 -12.97 -19.66
C ILE A 376 8.22 -13.80 -18.62
N PHE A 377 8.65 -13.19 -17.52
CA PHE A 377 9.41 -13.93 -16.50
C PHE A 377 8.54 -14.95 -15.77
N ALA A 378 7.26 -14.64 -15.54
CA ALA A 378 6.31 -15.58 -14.95
C ALA A 378 6.03 -16.77 -15.88
N SER A 379 5.91 -16.58 -17.19
CA SER A 379 5.69 -17.68 -18.13
C SER A 379 6.93 -18.55 -18.34
N GLN A 380 8.12 -17.97 -18.27
CA GLN A 380 9.38 -18.73 -18.31
C GLN A 380 9.60 -19.56 -17.04
N ALA A 381 9.18 -19.04 -15.88
CA ALA A 381 9.32 -19.73 -14.61
C ALA A 381 8.31 -20.87 -14.41
N TYR A 382 7.14 -20.77 -15.07
CA TYR A 382 6.03 -21.71 -14.91
C TYR A 382 5.49 -22.10 -16.28
N ARG A 383 5.77 -23.34 -16.71
CA ARG A 383 5.12 -23.95 -17.87
C ARG A 383 3.91 -24.75 -17.41
N LEU A 384 2.80 -24.57 -18.12
CA LEU A 384 1.68 -25.51 -18.05
C LEU A 384 1.96 -26.59 -19.10
N ASP A 385 2.08 -27.84 -18.68
CA ASP A 385 2.35 -28.98 -19.58
C ASP A 385 1.09 -29.51 -20.29
N SER A 386 0.08 -28.65 -20.47
CA SER A 386 -1.22 -29.06 -20.99
C SER A 386 -1.28 -28.90 -22.51
N GLY A 387 -1.24 -30.02 -23.24
CA GLY A 387 -1.68 -30.12 -24.64
C GLY A 387 -3.19 -29.90 -24.86
N ARG A 388 -3.88 -29.22 -23.92
CA ARG A 388 -5.33 -29.03 -23.93
C ARG A 388 -5.66 -27.54 -23.78
N TRP A 389 -6.34 -27.03 -24.79
CA TRP A 389 -6.95 -25.71 -24.83
C TRP A 389 -8.45 -25.91 -25.03
N PRO A 390 -9.33 -25.12 -24.37
CA PRO A 390 -9.05 -24.00 -23.47
C PRO A 390 -8.74 -24.40 -22.01
N ILE A 391 -8.04 -23.52 -21.27
CA ILE A 391 -7.67 -23.70 -19.85
C ILE A 391 -8.89 -23.41 -18.93
N SER A 392 -9.14 -24.27 -17.94
CA SER A 392 -10.26 -24.11 -16.99
C SER A 392 -10.14 -22.84 -16.12
N SER A 393 -11.23 -22.40 -15.49
CA SER A 393 -11.25 -21.27 -14.56
C SER A 393 -10.45 -21.56 -13.27
N ILE A 394 -10.45 -22.81 -12.82
CA ILE A 394 -9.71 -23.31 -11.64
C ILE A 394 -8.22 -23.32 -11.93
N ASP A 395 -7.79 -23.88 -13.07
CA ASP A 395 -6.37 -23.95 -13.44
C ASP A 395 -5.76 -22.55 -13.60
N ARG A 396 -6.52 -21.60 -14.17
CA ARG A 396 -6.09 -20.19 -14.24
C ARG A 396 -5.89 -19.57 -12.86
N ALA A 397 -6.76 -19.88 -11.90
CA ALA A 397 -6.65 -19.39 -10.53
C ALA A 397 -5.45 -20.02 -9.80
N MET A 398 -5.24 -21.33 -9.95
CA MET A 398 -4.07 -22.04 -9.41
C MET A 398 -2.76 -21.51 -10.01
N LEU A 399 -2.70 -21.28 -11.32
CA LEU A 399 -1.52 -20.69 -11.97
C LEU A 399 -1.25 -19.28 -11.43
N GLN A 400 -2.30 -18.48 -11.21
CA GLN A 400 -2.17 -17.16 -10.60
C GLN A 400 -1.63 -17.25 -9.16
N HIS A 401 -2.15 -18.19 -8.36
CA HIS A 401 -1.63 -18.47 -7.01
C HIS A 401 -0.15 -18.81 -7.03
N VAL A 402 0.29 -19.73 -7.90
CA VAL A 402 1.70 -20.11 -8.02
C VAL A 402 2.56 -18.91 -8.42
N ARG A 403 2.15 -18.12 -9.41
CA ARG A 403 2.93 -16.92 -9.82
C ARG A 403 3.13 -15.92 -8.68
N ILE A 404 2.15 -15.77 -7.80
CA ILE A 404 2.19 -14.83 -6.67
C ILE A 404 2.93 -15.43 -5.47
N SER A 405 2.72 -16.69 -5.13
CA SER A 405 3.38 -17.36 -3.99
C SER A 405 4.90 -17.41 -4.16
N PHE A 406 5.37 -17.37 -5.41
CA PHE A 406 6.79 -17.29 -5.75
C PHE A 406 7.25 -15.91 -6.25
N ALA A 407 6.45 -14.85 -6.04
CA ALA A 407 6.78 -13.48 -6.46
C ALA A 407 8.19 -13.07 -6.02
N GLY A 408 8.64 -13.52 -4.85
CA GLY A 408 9.99 -13.28 -4.35
C GLY A 408 11.10 -13.70 -5.33
N ARG A 409 10.93 -14.77 -6.11
CA ARG A 409 11.91 -15.22 -7.11
C ARG A 409 11.85 -14.40 -8.39
N LEU A 410 10.65 -13.99 -8.81
CA LEU A 410 10.42 -13.25 -10.04
C LEU A 410 10.88 -11.80 -9.95
N ILE A 411 10.62 -11.17 -8.80
CA ILE A 411 10.83 -9.74 -8.61
C ILE A 411 12.24 -9.26 -8.94
N PRO A 412 13.34 -9.91 -8.51
CA PRO A 412 14.67 -9.45 -8.87
C PRO A 412 14.90 -9.41 -10.39
N ARG A 413 14.43 -10.43 -11.12
CA ARG A 413 14.57 -10.52 -12.58
C ARG A 413 13.69 -9.49 -13.28
N VAL A 414 12.41 -9.42 -12.90
CA VAL A 414 11.44 -8.47 -13.43
C VAL A 414 11.89 -7.04 -13.19
N THR A 415 12.31 -6.71 -11.97
CA THR A 415 12.73 -5.34 -11.62
C THR A 415 14.00 -4.94 -12.37
N THR A 416 14.97 -5.84 -12.49
CA THR A 416 16.23 -5.53 -13.21
C THR A 416 15.95 -5.29 -14.69
N ALA A 417 15.16 -6.16 -15.33
CA ALA A 417 14.77 -5.97 -16.73
C ALA A 417 13.95 -4.68 -16.92
N PHE A 418 12.95 -4.46 -16.06
CA PHE A 418 12.14 -3.25 -16.08
C PHE A 418 12.98 -1.98 -15.89
N PHE A 419 13.94 -1.99 -14.97
CA PHE A 419 14.87 -0.87 -14.74
C PHE A 419 15.67 -0.53 -16.00
N VAL A 420 16.31 -1.53 -16.62
CA VAL A 420 17.13 -1.33 -17.83
C VAL A 420 16.26 -0.86 -19.01
N LEU A 421 15.14 -1.53 -19.25
CA LEU A 421 14.25 -1.19 -20.37
C LEU A 421 13.59 0.17 -20.19
N SER A 422 13.16 0.52 -18.98
CA SER A 422 12.57 1.84 -18.71
C SER A 422 13.60 2.96 -18.84
N LEU A 423 14.86 2.76 -18.44
CA LEU A 423 15.94 3.73 -18.66
C LEU A 423 16.23 3.92 -20.16
N GLY A 424 16.21 2.83 -20.93
CA GLY A 424 16.30 2.88 -22.39
C GLY A 424 15.16 3.68 -23.02
N ILE A 425 13.92 3.43 -22.59
CA ILE A 425 12.74 4.18 -23.04
C ILE A 425 12.83 5.66 -22.65
N ILE A 426 13.29 6.01 -21.44
CA ILE A 426 13.52 7.41 -21.03
C ILE A 426 14.48 8.07 -22.02
N CYS A 427 15.61 7.42 -22.30
CA CYS A 427 16.63 7.96 -23.19
C CYS A 427 16.09 8.14 -24.61
N VAL A 428 15.45 7.12 -25.17
CA VAL A 428 14.88 7.16 -26.53
C VAL A 428 13.77 8.19 -26.65
N VAL A 429 12.81 8.21 -25.72
CA VAL A 429 11.70 9.18 -25.73
C VAL A 429 12.24 10.60 -25.58
N SER A 430 13.21 10.82 -24.69
CA SER A 430 13.85 12.13 -24.55
C SER A 430 14.51 12.56 -25.86
N LEU A 431 15.31 11.69 -26.49
CA LEU A 431 15.95 11.99 -27.79
C LEU A 431 14.92 12.26 -28.90
N LEU A 432 13.82 11.51 -28.94
CA LEU A 432 12.75 11.70 -29.92
C LEU A 432 12.01 13.02 -29.71
N ILE A 433 11.68 13.38 -28.46
CA ILE A 433 11.05 14.65 -28.13
C ILE A 433 11.95 15.82 -28.55
N VAL A 434 13.25 15.73 -28.25
CA VAL A 434 14.21 16.79 -28.58
C VAL A 434 14.38 16.96 -30.08
N ARG A 435 14.37 15.86 -30.84
CA ARG A 435 14.50 15.88 -32.31
C ARG A 435 13.18 16.07 -33.04
N ALA A 436 12.05 16.03 -32.34
CA ALA A 436 10.75 16.20 -32.94
C ALA A 436 10.66 17.62 -33.51
N LYS A 437 10.46 17.73 -34.83
CA LYS A 437 10.16 19.02 -35.43
C LYS A 437 8.86 19.56 -34.84
N PRO A 438 8.73 20.89 -34.65
CA PRO A 438 7.51 21.50 -34.11
C PRO A 438 6.24 21.11 -34.87
N GLU A 439 6.35 20.75 -36.15
CA GLU A 439 5.23 20.37 -37.02
C GLU A 439 4.84 18.87 -36.96
N SER A 440 5.51 18.07 -36.12
CA SER A 440 5.20 16.64 -36.03
C SER A 440 3.88 16.37 -35.29
N GLY A 441 2.86 15.89 -36.00
CA GLY A 441 1.54 15.58 -35.41
C GLY A 441 1.54 14.47 -34.35
N ILE A 442 2.66 13.76 -34.16
CA ILE A 442 2.81 12.71 -33.15
C ILE A 442 2.75 13.30 -31.73
N VAL A 443 3.45 14.41 -31.48
CA VAL A 443 3.47 15.04 -30.15
C VAL A 443 2.07 15.56 -29.80
N ASP A 444 1.39 16.18 -30.76
CA ASP A 444 0.01 16.67 -30.59
C ASP A 444 -0.97 15.52 -30.31
N THR A 445 -0.79 14.38 -30.99
CA THR A 445 -1.59 13.17 -30.76
C THR A 445 -1.37 12.64 -29.33
N LEU A 446 -0.12 12.56 -28.88
CA LEU A 446 0.22 12.11 -27.53
C LEU A 446 -0.32 13.07 -26.46
N MET A 447 -0.23 14.38 -26.66
CA MET A 447 -0.84 15.34 -25.75
C MET A 447 -2.35 15.14 -25.70
N THR A 448 -3.01 15.04 -26.86
CA THR A 448 -4.47 14.83 -26.95
C THR A 448 -4.91 13.57 -26.19
N VAL A 449 -4.23 12.44 -26.42
CA VAL A 449 -4.51 11.18 -25.70
C VAL A 449 -4.26 11.33 -24.18
N SER A 450 -3.26 12.11 -23.77
CA SER A 450 -3.01 12.38 -22.35
C SER A 450 -4.12 13.21 -21.70
N HIS A 451 -4.71 14.17 -22.42
CA HIS A 451 -5.87 14.93 -21.95
C HIS A 451 -7.09 14.03 -21.83
N PHE A 452 -7.36 13.16 -22.83
CA PHE A 452 -8.41 12.15 -22.72
C PHE A 452 -8.22 11.22 -21.51
N LEU A 453 -6.99 10.78 -21.25
CA LEU A 453 -6.67 9.98 -20.07
C LEU A 453 -6.92 10.75 -18.76
N ALA A 454 -6.55 12.04 -18.73
CA ALA A 454 -6.82 12.91 -17.58
C ALA A 454 -8.31 13.06 -17.31
N TYR A 455 -9.10 13.33 -18.35
CA TYR A 455 -10.56 13.42 -18.24
C TYR A 455 -11.18 12.09 -17.84
N ALA A 456 -10.76 10.98 -18.43
CA ALA A 456 -11.23 9.65 -18.06
C ALA A 456 -10.96 9.37 -16.58
N LEU A 457 -9.78 9.72 -16.06
CA LEU A 457 -9.45 9.56 -14.66
C LEU A 457 -10.30 10.45 -13.75
N VAL A 458 -10.41 11.75 -14.04
CA VAL A 458 -11.19 12.71 -13.26
C VAL A 458 -12.67 12.32 -13.24
N PHE A 459 -13.24 12.01 -14.41
CA PHE A 459 -14.63 11.56 -14.55
C PHE A 459 -14.87 10.27 -13.78
N SER A 460 -13.95 9.31 -13.85
CA SER A 460 -14.10 8.04 -13.17
C SER A 460 -13.91 8.14 -11.66
N ALA A 461 -13.05 9.06 -11.20
CA ALA A 461 -12.94 9.40 -9.79
C ALA A 461 -14.20 10.12 -9.29
N ALA A 462 -14.76 11.04 -10.06
CA ALA A 462 -15.98 11.78 -9.73
C ALA A 462 -17.22 10.88 -9.69
N LEU A 463 -17.35 9.93 -10.61
CA LEU A 463 -18.47 8.99 -10.67
C LEU A 463 -18.26 7.73 -9.82
N GLY A 464 -17.05 7.48 -9.31
CA GLY A 464 -16.72 6.26 -8.57
C GLY A 464 -16.83 4.96 -9.38
N GLN A 465 -16.71 5.05 -10.73
CA GLN A 465 -17.15 4.01 -11.67
C GLN A 465 -16.11 2.96 -12.09
N PHE A 466 -14.93 2.90 -11.46
CA PHE A 466 -14.01 1.77 -11.66
C PHE A 466 -13.83 0.94 -10.38
N PRO A 467 -14.78 0.04 -10.05
CA PRO A 467 -14.67 -0.86 -8.90
C PRO A 467 -13.38 -1.69 -8.94
N GLN A 468 -13.02 -2.20 -10.12
CA GLN A 468 -11.87 -3.10 -10.31
C GLN A 468 -10.52 -2.40 -10.08
N ILE A 469 -10.38 -1.15 -10.53
CA ILE A 469 -9.17 -0.35 -10.29
C ILE A 469 -9.11 0.03 -8.81
N THR A 470 -10.23 0.47 -8.24
CA THR A 470 -10.35 0.87 -6.83
C THR A 470 -10.05 -0.30 -5.87
N GLU A 471 -10.46 -1.52 -6.21
CA GLU A 471 -10.20 -2.72 -5.42
C GLU A 471 -8.70 -3.07 -5.42
N LYS A 472 -8.06 -3.10 -6.60
CA LYS A 472 -6.64 -3.41 -6.73
C LYS A 472 -5.74 -2.34 -6.12
N THR A 473 -6.06 -1.06 -6.30
CA THR A 473 -5.34 0.04 -5.65
C THR A 473 -5.55 0.04 -4.14
N GLY A 474 -6.74 -0.34 -3.67
CA GLY A 474 -7.06 -0.56 -2.26
C GLY A 474 -6.17 -1.62 -1.60
N LEU A 475 -5.94 -2.75 -2.28
CA LEU A 475 -5.04 -3.81 -1.78
C LEU A 475 -3.61 -3.29 -1.55
N VAL A 476 -3.05 -2.58 -2.53
CA VAL A 476 -1.71 -1.98 -2.42
C VAL A 476 -1.69 -0.93 -1.32
N ALA A 477 -2.71 -0.05 -1.30
CA ALA A 477 -2.86 1.00 -0.31
C ALA A 477 -2.88 0.48 1.12
N ASP A 478 -3.49 -0.67 1.37
CA ASP A 478 -3.55 -1.23 2.71
C ASP A 478 -2.27 -1.97 3.12
N VAL A 479 -1.55 -2.60 2.19
CA VAL A 479 -0.21 -3.15 2.49
C VAL A 479 0.76 -2.03 2.87
N ILE A 480 0.78 -0.93 2.11
CA ILE A 480 1.67 0.21 2.41
C ILE A 480 1.16 1.03 3.61
N GLY A 481 -0.16 1.15 3.78
CA GLY A 481 -0.82 1.85 4.88
C GLY A 481 -0.72 1.12 6.22
N PHE A 482 -0.32 -0.15 6.21
CA PHE A 482 0.03 -0.88 7.44
C PHE A 482 1.24 -0.27 8.16
N TRP A 483 2.12 0.43 7.45
CA TRP A 483 3.39 0.90 7.97
C TRP A 483 3.32 2.36 8.46
N PRO A 484 3.78 2.66 9.70
CA PRO A 484 3.84 4.02 10.21
C PRO A 484 4.75 4.91 9.38
N ILE A 485 4.52 6.21 9.51
CA ILE A 485 5.32 7.23 8.86
C ILE A 485 6.72 7.22 9.47
N ARG A 486 7.73 7.10 8.61
CA ARG A 486 9.16 7.01 8.96
C ARG A 486 10.03 7.87 8.07
N ASN A 487 9.88 7.81 6.76
CA ASN A 487 10.82 8.46 5.82
C ASN A 487 10.28 9.72 5.15
N HIS A 488 8.96 9.98 5.19
CA HIS A 488 8.40 11.17 4.54
C HIS A 488 7.17 11.74 5.26
N PRO A 489 7.14 13.05 5.61
CA PRO A 489 6.05 13.66 6.38
C PRO A 489 4.70 13.70 5.65
N LEU A 490 4.70 13.72 4.31
CA LEU A 490 3.48 13.69 3.49
C LEU A 490 2.93 12.28 3.23
N ALA A 491 3.59 11.22 3.72
CA ALA A 491 3.10 9.85 3.56
C ALA A 491 1.73 9.64 4.23
N GLY A 492 0.97 8.68 3.73
CA GLY A 492 -0.33 8.29 4.26
C GLY A 492 -0.30 7.92 5.74
N ILE A 493 -1.37 8.26 6.47
CA ILE A 493 -1.50 7.89 7.89
C ILE A 493 -1.72 6.37 7.98
N SER A 494 -0.97 5.71 8.87
CA SER A 494 -1.15 4.27 9.07
C SER A 494 -2.41 3.95 9.85
N TYR A 495 -3.19 2.96 9.38
CA TYR A 495 -4.35 2.47 10.13
C TYR A 495 -3.94 1.53 11.29
N ARG A 496 -2.75 0.92 11.21
CA ARG A 496 -2.35 -0.22 12.07
C ARG A 496 -2.56 0.04 13.55
N ARG A 497 -2.10 1.19 14.08
CA ARG A 497 -2.19 1.48 15.52
C ARG A 497 -3.63 1.56 16.02
N ARG A 498 -4.52 2.21 15.26
CA ARG A 498 -5.94 2.36 15.60
C ARG A 498 -6.64 1.01 15.62
N VAL A 499 -6.43 0.21 14.58
CA VAL A 499 -7.07 -1.10 14.46
C VAL A 499 -6.57 -2.05 15.55
N VAL A 500 -5.25 -2.09 15.79
CA VAL A 500 -4.65 -2.88 16.89
C VAL A 500 -5.18 -2.43 18.25
N ALA A 501 -5.35 -1.13 18.49
CA ALA A 501 -5.91 -0.62 19.74
C ALA A 501 -7.39 -1.01 19.91
N GLY A 502 -8.21 -0.88 18.86
CA GLY A 502 -9.62 -1.27 18.88
C GLY A 502 -9.81 -2.77 19.16
N ILE A 503 -9.03 -3.63 18.49
CA ILE A 503 -9.08 -5.08 18.75
C ILE A 503 -8.63 -5.39 20.19
N LEU A 504 -7.58 -4.71 20.68
CA LEU A 504 -7.12 -4.89 22.07
C LEU A 504 -8.21 -4.49 23.08
N MET A 505 -8.91 -3.37 22.85
CA MET A 505 -10.04 -2.95 23.67
C MET A 505 -11.16 -3.98 23.67
N GLU A 506 -11.46 -4.60 22.52
CA GLU A 506 -12.48 -5.64 22.43
C GLU A 506 -12.08 -6.91 23.19
N ILE A 507 -10.84 -7.39 23.02
CA ILE A 507 -10.31 -8.53 23.79
C ILE A 507 -10.36 -8.25 25.30
N SER A 508 -10.09 -7.00 25.71
CA SER A 508 -10.08 -6.59 27.12
C SER A 508 -11.44 -6.68 27.81
N ARG A 509 -12.54 -6.78 27.05
CA ARG A 509 -13.89 -6.97 27.61
C ARG A 509 -14.10 -8.39 28.14
N TYR A 510 -13.25 -9.33 27.74
CA TYR A 510 -13.43 -10.77 27.98
C TYR A 510 -12.22 -11.44 28.65
N PRO A 511 -11.70 -10.91 29.79
CA PRO A 511 -10.43 -11.38 30.39
C PRO A 511 -10.48 -12.83 30.90
N ASN A 512 -11.67 -13.33 31.25
CA ASN A 512 -11.88 -14.66 31.84
C ASN A 512 -12.58 -15.63 30.87
N LYS A 513 -12.73 -15.26 29.60
CA LYS A 513 -13.36 -16.09 28.57
C LYS A 513 -12.30 -16.60 27.60
N THR A 514 -12.62 -17.70 26.91
CA THR A 514 -11.82 -18.15 25.78
C THR A 514 -12.20 -17.34 24.54
N VAL A 515 -11.19 -16.70 23.95
CA VAL A 515 -11.32 -15.82 22.78
C VAL A 515 -10.70 -16.48 21.57
N VAL A 516 -11.47 -16.60 20.49
CA VAL A 516 -10.99 -17.05 19.18
C VAL A 516 -10.86 -15.82 18.27
N LEU A 517 -9.64 -15.38 18.03
CA LEU A 517 -9.33 -14.26 17.16
C LEU A 517 -9.18 -14.75 15.72
N VAL A 518 -10.16 -14.45 14.86
CA VAL A 518 -10.20 -14.88 13.46
C VAL A 518 -9.80 -13.73 12.55
N GLY A 519 -8.65 -13.83 11.89
CA GLY A 519 -8.21 -12.87 10.87
C GLY A 519 -8.42 -13.42 9.47
N HIS A 520 -9.04 -12.64 8.59
CA HIS A 520 -9.09 -12.92 7.14
C HIS A 520 -8.21 -11.93 6.37
N SER A 521 -7.41 -12.42 5.41
CA SER A 521 -6.59 -11.57 4.54
C SER A 521 -5.71 -10.61 5.36
N GLN A 522 -5.81 -9.30 5.18
CA GLN A 522 -5.11 -8.28 5.98
C GLN A 522 -5.43 -8.35 7.48
N GLY A 523 -6.61 -8.83 7.86
CA GLY A 523 -6.97 -9.14 9.24
C GLY A 523 -6.03 -10.16 9.87
N SER A 524 -5.59 -11.17 9.13
CA SER A 524 -4.58 -12.16 9.59
C SER A 524 -3.28 -11.49 10.00
N VAL A 525 -2.84 -10.49 9.23
CA VAL A 525 -1.60 -9.74 9.48
C VAL A 525 -1.75 -8.87 10.72
N ILE A 526 -2.89 -8.18 10.86
CA ILE A 526 -3.20 -7.35 12.03
C ILE A 526 -3.24 -8.22 13.30
N CYS A 527 -3.93 -9.35 13.27
CA CYS A 527 -4.05 -10.27 14.40
C CYS A 527 -2.69 -10.85 14.80
N ALA A 528 -1.94 -11.41 13.85
CA ALA A 528 -0.60 -11.95 14.13
C ALA A 528 0.36 -10.86 14.67
N TRP A 529 0.30 -9.64 14.12
CA TRP A 529 1.06 -8.50 14.62
C TRP A 529 0.67 -8.13 16.06
N LEU A 530 -0.64 -8.08 16.36
CA LEU A 530 -1.17 -7.79 17.69
C LEU A 530 -0.66 -8.81 18.72
N VAL A 531 -0.86 -10.11 18.46
CA VAL A 531 -0.43 -11.22 19.34
C VAL A 531 1.07 -11.13 19.63
N ARG A 532 1.88 -10.85 18.60
CA ARG A 532 3.33 -10.73 18.76
C ARG A 532 3.76 -9.47 19.52
N ARG A 533 3.17 -8.31 19.23
CA ARG A 533 3.73 -7.02 19.65
C ARG A 533 3.10 -6.46 20.92
N ARG A 534 1.98 -7.00 21.38
CA ARG A 534 1.28 -6.54 22.58
C ARG A 534 1.22 -7.64 23.62
N LYS A 535 1.25 -7.24 24.89
CA LYS A 535 0.78 -8.08 25.99
C LYS A 535 -0.74 -8.01 25.98
N LEU A 536 -1.40 -9.14 25.81
CA LEU A 536 -2.85 -9.22 25.79
C LEU A 536 -3.36 -9.48 27.22
N PRO A 537 -4.50 -8.87 27.62
CA PRO A 537 -5.09 -9.05 28.94
C PRO A 537 -5.91 -10.35 29.01
N ILE A 538 -5.33 -11.44 28.50
CA ILE A 538 -5.93 -12.77 28.45
C ILE A 538 -4.80 -13.81 28.53
N SER A 539 -5.06 -14.94 29.20
CA SER A 539 -4.11 -16.05 29.23
C SER A 539 -3.87 -16.58 27.81
N LYS A 540 -2.66 -17.05 27.55
CA LYS A 540 -2.32 -17.77 26.32
C LYS A 540 -3.31 -18.90 26.05
N ASP A 541 -3.64 -19.69 27.08
CA ASP A 541 -4.46 -20.90 26.93
C ASP A 541 -5.90 -20.57 26.54
N ASN A 542 -6.36 -19.36 26.87
CA ASN A 542 -7.69 -18.86 26.54
C ASN A 542 -7.70 -18.04 25.24
N LEU A 543 -6.58 -17.97 24.50
CA LEU A 543 -6.49 -17.19 23.27
C LEU A 543 -6.12 -18.10 22.10
N HIS A 544 -7.03 -18.23 21.14
CA HIS A 544 -6.80 -18.98 19.91
C HIS A 544 -6.73 -18.05 18.71
N LEU A 545 -5.82 -18.33 17.79
CA LEU A 545 -5.66 -17.57 16.54
C LEU A 545 -6.12 -18.43 15.37
N VAL A 546 -7.06 -17.91 14.58
CA VAL A 546 -7.44 -18.47 13.30
C VAL A 546 -7.06 -17.48 12.21
N THR A 547 -6.32 -17.92 11.21
CA THR A 547 -6.02 -17.10 10.03
C THR A 547 -6.62 -17.75 8.79
N CYS A 548 -7.20 -16.97 7.90
CA CYS A 548 -7.73 -17.47 6.64
C CYS A 548 -7.40 -16.52 5.48
N GLY A 549 -7.20 -17.08 4.28
CA GLY A 549 -6.79 -16.28 3.12
C GLY A 549 -5.51 -15.46 3.38
N SER A 550 -4.56 -15.98 4.15
CA SER A 550 -3.55 -15.14 4.83
C SER A 550 -2.34 -14.77 3.95
N PRO A 551 -2.03 -13.47 3.73
CA PRO A 551 -0.87 -13.01 2.98
C PRO A 551 0.42 -12.92 3.82
N LEU A 552 0.44 -13.49 5.02
CA LEU A 552 1.56 -13.39 5.96
C LEU A 552 2.88 -13.88 5.36
N VAL A 553 2.83 -14.98 4.60
CA VAL A 553 4.01 -15.57 3.95
C VAL A 553 4.19 -14.99 2.55
N THR A 554 3.18 -15.07 1.68
CA THR A 554 3.27 -14.66 0.27
C THR A 554 3.67 -13.20 0.05
N LEU A 555 3.13 -12.26 0.82
CA LEU A 555 3.38 -10.82 0.65
C LEU A 555 4.24 -10.28 1.79
N TYR A 556 3.86 -10.51 3.04
CA TYR A 556 4.49 -9.82 4.18
C TYR A 556 5.87 -10.36 4.52
N GLN A 557 6.06 -11.68 4.57
CA GLN A 557 7.38 -12.28 4.71
C GLN A 557 8.24 -12.03 3.46
N THR A 558 7.66 -12.08 2.26
CA THR A 558 8.39 -11.85 1.01
C THR A 558 8.91 -10.41 0.88
N PHE A 559 8.12 -9.39 1.22
CA PHE A 559 8.46 -7.98 1.00
C PHE A 559 8.94 -7.24 2.24
N PHE A 560 8.62 -7.76 3.43
CA PHE A 560 9.04 -7.21 4.73
C PHE A 560 9.70 -8.28 5.62
N PRO A 561 10.72 -9.02 5.13
CA PRO A 561 11.25 -10.20 5.81
C PRO A 561 11.82 -9.90 7.20
N ALA A 562 12.34 -8.69 7.45
CA ALA A 562 12.80 -8.28 8.78
C ALA A 562 11.70 -8.25 9.85
N TYR A 563 10.44 -8.21 9.45
CA TYR A 563 9.30 -8.11 10.37
C TYR A 563 8.54 -9.42 10.50
N PHE A 564 8.61 -10.31 9.51
CA PHE A 564 7.87 -11.58 9.46
C PHE A 564 8.84 -12.75 9.24
N THR A 565 9.74 -12.93 10.20
CA THR A 565 10.70 -14.06 10.23
C THR A 565 10.02 -15.35 10.72
N GLU A 566 10.70 -16.49 10.54
CA GLU A 566 10.25 -17.75 11.14
C GLU A 566 10.15 -17.65 12.68
N GLU A 567 11.14 -17.03 13.32
CA GLU A 567 11.11 -16.74 14.76
C GLU A 567 9.90 -15.90 15.17
N CYS A 568 9.51 -14.90 14.36
CA CYS A 568 8.29 -14.13 14.57
C CYS A 568 7.04 -15.04 14.58
N PHE A 569 6.95 -16.01 13.68
CA PHE A 569 5.83 -16.95 13.65
C PHE A 569 5.88 -17.91 14.85
N LYS A 570 7.07 -18.36 15.26
CA LYS A 570 7.26 -19.15 16.49
C LYS A 570 6.81 -18.38 17.73
N GLU A 571 7.13 -17.08 17.83
CA GLU A 571 6.69 -16.20 18.91
C GLU A 571 5.16 -16.07 18.96
N VAL A 572 4.50 -15.92 17.79
CA VAL A 572 3.03 -15.85 17.72
C VAL A 572 2.42 -17.16 18.20
N SER A 573 2.87 -18.30 17.66
CA SER A 573 2.41 -19.63 18.06
C SER A 573 2.63 -19.88 19.56
N GLY A 574 3.76 -19.41 20.10
CA GLY A 574 4.10 -19.50 21.51
C GLY A 574 3.21 -18.66 22.45
N ARG A 575 2.40 -17.74 21.92
CA ARG A 575 1.55 -16.81 22.70
C ARG A 575 0.05 -17.07 22.59
N VAL A 576 -0.36 -18.06 21.81
CA VAL A 576 -1.75 -18.52 21.68
C VAL A 576 -1.85 -20.00 22.08
N GLY A 577 -3.01 -20.44 22.56
CA GLY A 577 -3.29 -21.84 22.87
C GLY A 577 -3.32 -22.72 21.62
N SER A 578 -3.79 -22.17 20.49
CA SER A 578 -3.63 -22.78 19.17
C SER A 578 -3.59 -21.73 18.06
N TRP A 579 -2.89 -22.06 16.96
CA TRP A 579 -2.91 -21.29 15.72
C TRP A 579 -3.28 -22.19 14.55
N ASN A 580 -4.46 -21.97 13.95
CA ASN A 580 -4.94 -22.69 12.77
C ASN A 580 -5.00 -21.75 11.57
N ASN A 581 -4.49 -22.20 10.43
CA ASN A 581 -4.45 -21.43 9.19
C ASN A 581 -5.21 -22.15 8.07
N PHE A 582 -6.18 -21.47 7.46
CA PHE A 582 -7.01 -21.99 6.37
C PHE A 582 -6.64 -21.30 5.05
N TRP A 583 -6.34 -22.09 4.02
CA TRP A 583 -5.92 -21.57 2.71
C TRP A 583 -6.51 -22.40 1.57
N ARG A 584 -6.67 -21.80 0.38
CA ARG A 584 -7.17 -22.49 -0.83
C ARG A 584 -6.08 -22.47 -1.91
N PRO A 585 -5.94 -23.52 -2.73
CA PRO A 585 -4.99 -23.53 -3.86
C PRO A 585 -5.28 -22.47 -4.94
N THR A 586 -6.51 -21.97 -5.01
CA THR A 586 -6.94 -20.95 -5.98
C THR A 586 -6.89 -19.53 -5.41
N ASP A 587 -6.65 -19.37 -4.10
CA ASP A 587 -6.51 -18.07 -3.47
C ASP A 587 -5.13 -17.50 -3.82
N PRO A 588 -5.04 -16.39 -4.58
CA PRO A 588 -3.76 -15.89 -5.08
C PRO A 588 -2.73 -15.54 -4.00
N ILE A 589 -3.15 -15.29 -2.76
CA ILE A 589 -2.25 -14.78 -1.72
C ILE A 589 -2.16 -15.68 -0.48
N ALA A 590 -2.96 -16.73 -0.37
CA ALA A 590 -2.98 -17.57 0.83
C ALA A 590 -2.07 -18.79 0.71
N THR A 591 -1.13 -18.96 1.62
CA THR A 591 -0.25 -20.14 1.68
C THR A 591 -0.20 -20.73 3.10
N PRO A 592 0.39 -21.93 3.26
CA PRO A 592 0.77 -22.42 4.58
C PRO A 592 1.63 -21.41 5.36
N ILE A 593 1.44 -21.35 6.67
CA ILE A 593 2.18 -20.50 7.60
C ILE A 593 3.02 -21.39 8.53
N PRO A 594 4.32 -21.11 8.72
CA PRO A 594 5.16 -21.82 9.70
C PRO A 594 4.58 -21.73 11.11
N HIS A 595 4.69 -22.82 11.88
CA HIS A 595 4.20 -22.93 13.27
C HIS A 595 2.68 -22.77 13.49
N ALA A 596 1.89 -22.75 12.40
CA ALA A 596 0.44 -22.90 12.44
C ALA A 596 0.04 -24.30 11.95
N VAL A 597 -1.11 -24.79 12.42
CA VAL A 597 -1.78 -25.96 11.85
C VAL A 597 -2.43 -25.53 10.54
N ASN A 598 -1.88 -25.98 9.41
CA ASN A 598 -2.33 -25.57 8.08
C ASN A 598 -3.39 -26.54 7.55
N VAL A 599 -4.57 -26.01 7.26
CA VAL A 599 -5.71 -26.76 6.73
C VAL A 599 -6.05 -26.22 5.34
N MET A 600 -5.92 -27.09 4.34
CA MET A 600 -6.34 -26.75 2.99
C MET A 600 -7.87 -26.84 2.88
N VAL A 601 -8.48 -25.81 2.33
CA VAL A 601 -9.92 -25.75 2.03
C VAL A 601 -10.08 -25.87 0.51
N GLY A 602 -11.07 -26.63 0.05
CA GLY A 602 -11.43 -26.68 -1.36
C GLY A 602 -12.25 -25.44 -1.75
N ASP A 603 -12.25 -25.07 -3.03
CA ASP A 603 -13.34 -24.25 -3.55
C ASP A 603 -14.65 -25.05 -3.60
N PRO A 604 -15.80 -24.38 -3.59
CA PRO A 604 -17.07 -25.03 -3.92
C PRO A 604 -17.04 -25.61 -5.35
N GLY A 605 -18.03 -26.46 -5.67
CA GLY A 605 -17.97 -27.37 -6.82
C GLY A 605 -17.92 -26.70 -8.19
N PRO A 606 -17.82 -27.47 -9.29
CA PRO A 606 -17.68 -26.94 -10.65
C PRO A 606 -18.81 -26.00 -11.09
N ASP A 607 -20.01 -26.19 -10.55
CA ASP A 607 -21.20 -25.39 -10.83
C ASP A 607 -21.34 -24.15 -9.93
N ASP A 608 -20.49 -24.03 -8.90
CA ASP A 608 -20.47 -22.91 -7.98
C ASP A 608 -19.48 -21.82 -8.40
N VAL A 609 -19.75 -20.59 -7.99
CA VAL A 609 -18.82 -19.48 -8.19
C VAL A 609 -17.55 -19.73 -7.37
N LEU A 610 -16.41 -19.83 -8.07
CA LEU A 610 -15.10 -20.01 -7.46
C LEU A 610 -14.81 -18.94 -6.39
N GLU A 611 -14.72 -19.35 -5.12
CA GLU A 611 -14.61 -18.45 -3.99
C GLU A 611 -13.22 -17.81 -3.88
N ARG A 612 -12.16 -18.54 -4.25
CA ARG A 612 -10.77 -18.07 -4.20
C ARG A 612 -10.43 -17.47 -2.82
N HIS A 613 -10.24 -16.14 -2.79
CA HIS A 613 -9.88 -15.35 -1.63
C HIS A 613 -11.06 -15.00 -0.71
N SER A 614 -12.29 -15.34 -1.11
CA SER A 614 -13.52 -14.97 -0.42
C SER A 614 -14.10 -16.12 0.41
N ASN A 615 -15.14 -15.82 1.19
CA ASN A 615 -16.00 -16.76 1.91
C ASN A 615 -15.27 -17.85 2.72
N TYR A 616 -14.16 -17.52 3.38
CA TYR A 616 -13.52 -18.45 4.32
C TYR A 616 -14.37 -18.66 5.59
N TRP A 617 -15.21 -17.68 5.96
CA TRP A 617 -15.98 -17.66 7.22
C TRP A 617 -16.93 -18.84 7.41
N THR A 618 -17.46 -19.37 6.31
CA THR A 618 -18.41 -20.49 6.28
C THR A 618 -17.77 -21.78 5.80
N ALA A 619 -16.46 -21.78 5.54
CA ALA A 619 -15.74 -22.99 5.15
C ALA A 619 -15.89 -24.05 6.25
N LYS A 620 -16.41 -25.23 5.87
CA LYS A 620 -16.75 -26.32 6.78
C LYS A 620 -15.60 -26.63 7.76
N GLN A 621 -14.37 -26.70 7.26
CA GLN A 621 -13.18 -26.98 8.05
C GLN A 621 -12.89 -25.89 9.10
N GLN A 622 -13.15 -24.62 8.78
CA GLN A 622 -12.96 -23.51 9.72
C GLN A 622 -14.02 -23.54 10.82
N VAL A 623 -15.29 -23.68 10.44
CA VAL A 623 -16.41 -23.75 11.39
C VAL A 623 -16.19 -24.90 12.36
N GLN A 624 -15.87 -26.09 11.85
CA GLN A 624 -15.57 -27.26 12.68
C GLN A 624 -14.38 -27.06 13.63
N CYS A 625 -13.38 -26.27 13.24
CA CYS A 625 -12.23 -25.94 14.08
C CYS A 625 -12.65 -25.05 15.26
N ILE A 626 -13.45 -24.00 15.00
CA ILE A 626 -13.94 -23.09 16.04
C ILE A 626 -14.88 -23.83 17.00
N ASP A 627 -15.81 -24.64 16.48
CA ASP A 627 -16.71 -25.45 17.30
C ASP A 627 -15.96 -26.45 18.18
N ARG A 628 -14.87 -27.03 17.66
CA ARG A 628 -14.00 -27.94 18.43
C ARG A 628 -13.33 -27.21 19.59
N ILE A 629 -12.85 -25.99 19.38
CA ILE A 629 -12.29 -25.14 20.45
C ILE A 629 -13.37 -24.89 21.52
N GLY A 630 -14.58 -24.54 21.11
CA GLY A 630 -15.71 -24.32 22.02
C GLY A 630 -16.07 -25.54 22.85
N ARG A 631 -16.10 -26.74 22.25
CA ARG A 631 -16.38 -28.00 22.97
C ARG A 631 -15.30 -28.33 24.00
N ILE A 632 -14.02 -28.19 23.63
CA ILE A 632 -12.89 -28.45 24.54
C ILE A 632 -12.96 -27.51 25.75
N GLU A 633 -13.26 -26.22 25.53
CA GLU A 633 -13.39 -25.28 26.65
C GLU A 633 -14.56 -25.65 27.58
N ALA A 634 -15.71 -26.02 27.01
CA ALA A 634 -16.87 -26.45 27.80
C ALA A 634 -16.56 -27.70 28.65
N GLU A 635 -15.80 -28.66 28.10
CA GLU A 635 -15.33 -29.83 28.84
C GLU A 635 -14.37 -29.44 29.97
N LEU A 636 -13.39 -28.56 29.71
CA LEU A 636 -12.45 -28.05 30.72
C LEU A 636 -13.17 -27.29 31.83
N GLU A 637 -14.16 -26.46 31.50
CA GLU A 637 -14.96 -25.72 32.48
C GLU A 637 -15.84 -26.64 33.33
N SER A 638 -16.34 -27.74 32.75
CA SER A 638 -17.10 -28.77 33.47
C SER A 638 -16.25 -29.57 34.47
N GLN A 639 -14.95 -29.71 34.18
CA GLN A 639 -13.98 -30.44 35.01
C GLN A 639 -13.32 -29.58 36.09
N ARG A 640 -13.42 -28.25 36.02
CA ARG A 640 -12.92 -27.37 37.09
C ARG A 640 -13.75 -27.60 38.36
N PRO A 641 -13.14 -27.93 39.51
CA PRO A 641 -13.89 -28.13 40.74
C PRO A 641 -14.66 -26.86 41.08
N ARG A 642 -15.94 -27.00 41.45
CA ARG A 642 -16.83 -25.92 41.90
C ARG A 642 -16.33 -25.34 43.25
N GLN A 643 -15.16 -24.71 43.29
CA GLN A 643 -14.76 -23.89 44.42
C GLN A 643 -15.33 -22.48 44.22
N THR A 644 -16.24 -22.14 45.15
CA THR A 644 -16.71 -20.80 45.54
C THR A 644 -17.43 -19.95 44.48
N ARG A 645 -18.60 -20.41 44.04
CA ARG A 645 -19.74 -19.54 43.65
C ARG A 645 -20.54 -19.01 44.87
N ARG A 646 -19.91 -18.93 46.05
CA ARG A 646 -20.48 -18.40 47.31
C ARG A 646 -19.59 -17.25 47.82
N ALA A 647 -19.71 -16.09 47.20
CA ALA A 647 -19.34 -14.78 47.78
C ALA A 647 -19.84 -13.63 46.88
N ALA A 648 -21.14 -13.57 46.59
CA ALA A 648 -21.74 -12.37 45.97
C ALA A 648 -23.24 -12.21 46.29
N THR A 649 -23.69 -12.73 47.43
CA THR A 649 -25.00 -12.40 48.02
C THR A 649 -24.84 -11.94 49.46
N GLY A 650 -23.82 -11.14 49.73
CA GLY A 650 -23.78 -10.28 50.90
C GLY A 650 -24.24 -8.90 50.50
N ARG A 651 -25.53 -8.58 50.68
CA ARG A 651 -26.00 -7.18 50.77
C ARG A 651 -25.33 -6.56 52.00
N GLY A 652 -24.11 -6.05 51.83
CA GLY A 652 -23.50 -5.12 52.76
C GLY A 652 -24.00 -3.73 52.41
N SER A 653 -24.92 -3.20 53.21
CA SER A 653 -25.30 -1.79 53.18
C SER A 653 -24.04 -0.92 53.37
N LEU A 654 -23.57 -0.28 52.30
CA LEU A 654 -22.58 0.78 52.41
C LEU A 654 -23.24 1.96 53.10
N SER A 655 -22.82 2.23 54.35
CA SER A 655 -23.28 3.41 55.09
C SER A 655 -22.85 4.67 54.35
N PHE A 656 -23.77 5.62 54.27
CA PHE A 656 -23.65 6.97 53.69
C PHE A 656 -22.44 7.79 54.24
N ILE A 657 -21.79 7.31 55.31
CA ILE A 657 -20.69 7.97 56.02
C ILE A 657 -19.32 7.75 55.34
N GLN A 658 -19.15 6.70 54.52
CA GLN A 658 -17.87 6.46 53.80
C GLN A 658 -17.71 7.31 52.53
N VAL A 659 -18.79 7.80 51.93
CA VAL A 659 -18.74 8.66 50.74
C VAL A 659 -18.27 10.09 51.09
N ILE A 660 -18.53 10.56 52.31
CA ILE A 660 -18.16 11.91 52.75
C ILE A 660 -16.66 12.03 53.10
N ARG A 661 -16.00 10.94 53.53
CA ARG A 661 -14.55 10.99 53.86
C ARG A 661 -13.64 11.03 52.62
N THR A 662 -14.07 10.49 51.48
CA THR A 662 -13.27 10.52 50.25
C THR A 662 -13.35 11.89 49.54
N PHE A 663 -14.45 12.64 49.74
CA PHE A 663 -14.63 13.95 49.12
C PHE A 663 -13.79 15.06 49.78
N HIS A 664 -13.46 14.93 51.08
CA HIS A 664 -12.65 15.92 51.79
C HIS A 664 -11.13 15.77 51.56
N PHE A 665 -10.67 14.64 51.02
CA PHE A 665 -9.25 14.40 50.71
C PHE A 665 -8.83 14.96 49.34
N PHE A 666 -9.78 15.25 48.44
CA PHE A 666 -9.49 15.70 47.08
C PHE A 666 -9.42 17.24 46.90
N LEU A 667 -9.78 18.02 47.93
CA LEU A 667 -9.79 19.50 47.87
C LEU A 667 -8.57 20.18 48.53
N SER A 668 -7.62 19.44 49.11
CA SER A 668 -6.45 20.03 49.79
C SER A 668 -5.11 19.87 49.04
N ARG A 669 -5.11 19.58 47.73
CA ARG A 669 -3.89 19.53 46.89
C ARG A 669 -3.97 20.39 45.62
N ARG A 670 -4.49 21.60 45.76
CA ARG A 670 -4.20 22.73 44.85
C ARG A 670 -3.99 23.98 45.68
N ALA A 671 -2.75 24.15 46.14
CA ALA A 671 -2.12 25.42 46.47
C ALA A 671 -0.69 25.33 45.93
#